data_AF-A0A125QJS0-F1
#
_entry.id   AF-A0A125QJS0-F1
#
_cell.length_a   1.000
_cell.length_b   1.000
_cell.length_c   1.000
_cell.angle_alpha   90.00
_cell.angle_beta   90.00
_cell.angle_gamma   90.00
#
_symmetry.space_group_name_H-M   'P 1'
#
loop_
_entity.id
_entity.type
_entity.pdbx_description
1 polymer ?
#
loop_
_entity_poly.entity_id
_entity_poly.type
_entity_poly.pdbx_seq_one_letter_code
_entity_poly.pdbx_strand_id
1 'polypeptide(L)'
;MTETILPHEMPRALDRAPADVKVLSLDCFDTLLWRDCHSPRDLFAGLESVLPMQRSAAEAFARKAEFARHQRNEVGLEAIYGHAMPNGDAHAIANAIAEERALEARTCFAFEPTVALMREAKSRGLKVIIVSDTYLDARELIELIRSSAGEDVAGLIDRVFASSEMGISKSEGLLAKALKAMKCKHTEALHIGDNATADYDASRSLGVLALLLLQFTEDARQRLRFERACQSIGSDCKTGIAGLQMQRALIARDEWTIDDPAERLGYTVLGPVFHAYENWLRAEAEALEKRRGGRVHWLFMLRDGHLPHLVHSACGEAASTARVEISRYAATAAALSDRAVYERHVALEFGLNPSTLARQMLFTQAEIAQHVGNPQTDDEMLAAAQRLHAELRSGKRQKLTRRRAREYADRLIEHVRAAADPKPGDTLMLVDLGYNGSAQNQIDGILSEAFECHVAGRYLLLREMSATGLDKKGMLDVRHFDPGLLEALCGNVAVIEQLATYELGSVIDYTKSGDPIRKGSGVKGRQSNVRDAVQKGVVAFAKAAMNPPIIRQHNSHEEEGWRETAANVLTRFLFLPQPGELEVLKDFEHDINMGSERVVPLFKPEFAAEGMRRRGLFYMKGSARMFLPAEMASEDMATRLSLFLQKRYGLGLTFTDHAPRAISLPAYYVGASNQTVSQIEARATHDGCFAARLPVGDNQSGIAIGLGSAFEWVEIVSVTRASVESLRGGLENDDTPERLKPIADGMNEHAPGIYECANAAGLLFISADQLVPRDSDDMVEIVLRPIRERAQSSALTQQSRRVEGVAA
;
A
#
# COMPACT_ATOMS: atom_id res chain seq x y z
N MET A 1 27.08 15.19 -28.03
CA MET A 1 27.19 14.54 -26.70
C MET A 1 25.79 14.48 -26.13
N THR A 2 25.42 13.40 -25.44
CA THR A 2 24.14 13.35 -24.73
C THR A 2 24.10 14.48 -23.70
N GLU A 3 23.04 15.29 -23.76
CA GLU A 3 22.87 16.51 -22.95
C GLU A 3 22.40 16.22 -21.51
N THR A 4 22.17 14.94 -21.21
CA THR A 4 21.71 14.43 -19.92
C THR A 4 22.73 13.47 -19.30
N ILE A 5 22.68 13.31 -17.98
CA ILE A 5 23.49 12.35 -17.22
C ILE A 5 22.64 11.65 -16.16
N LEU A 6 22.84 10.34 -15.98
CA LEU A 6 22.16 9.57 -14.94
C LEU A 6 23.00 9.51 -13.66
N PRO A 7 22.37 9.31 -12.48
CA PRO A 7 23.07 9.22 -11.20
C PRO A 7 24.25 8.24 -11.17
N HIS A 8 24.09 7.01 -11.69
CA HIS A 8 25.18 6.02 -11.73
C HIS A 8 26.30 6.36 -12.72
N GLU A 9 26.09 7.33 -13.62
CA GLU A 9 27.08 7.82 -14.57
C GLU A 9 27.87 9.03 -14.04
N MET A 10 27.37 9.70 -12.99
CA MET A 10 27.97 10.90 -12.41
C MET A 10 29.48 10.78 -12.12
N PRO A 11 30.00 9.68 -11.55
CA PRO A 11 31.44 9.54 -11.30
C PRO A 11 32.31 9.65 -12.56
N ARG A 12 31.74 9.43 -13.75
CA ARG A 12 32.41 9.50 -15.06
C ARG A 12 31.98 10.71 -15.89
N ALA A 13 31.29 11.70 -15.31
CA ALA A 13 30.78 12.85 -16.06
C ALA A 13 31.89 13.62 -16.81
N LEU A 14 33.08 13.72 -16.23
CA LEU A 14 34.22 14.43 -16.81
C LEU A 14 34.79 13.74 -18.06
N ASP A 15 34.48 12.48 -18.31
CA ASP A 15 34.88 11.80 -19.56
C ASP A 15 34.12 12.34 -20.77
N ARG A 16 33.00 13.04 -20.53
CA ARG A 16 32.22 13.75 -21.55
C ARG A 16 32.68 15.19 -21.73
N ALA A 17 33.58 15.70 -20.89
CA ALA A 17 34.04 17.07 -20.94
C ALA A 17 35.24 17.25 -21.90
N PRO A 18 35.34 18.39 -22.60
CA PRO A 18 36.56 18.79 -23.31
C PRO A 18 37.79 18.83 -22.39
N ALA A 19 38.97 18.60 -22.96
CA ALA A 19 40.23 18.55 -22.21
C ALA A 19 40.64 19.90 -21.58
N ASP A 20 40.05 21.01 -22.03
CA ASP A 20 40.33 22.36 -21.54
C ASP A 20 39.41 22.82 -20.40
N VAL A 21 38.50 21.95 -19.91
CA VAL A 21 37.69 22.26 -18.72
C VAL A 21 38.58 22.38 -17.47
N LYS A 22 38.43 23.50 -16.77
CA LYS A 22 39.17 23.87 -15.55
C LYS A 22 38.27 23.96 -14.32
N VAL A 23 36.97 24.16 -14.53
CA VAL A 23 35.99 24.34 -13.45
C VAL A 23 34.84 23.35 -13.62
N LEU A 24 34.61 22.54 -12.59
CA LEU A 24 33.34 21.84 -12.37
C LEU A 24 32.43 22.74 -11.53
N SER A 25 31.30 23.13 -12.09
CA SER A 25 30.24 23.87 -11.42
C SER A 25 29.08 22.92 -11.13
N LEU A 26 28.58 22.89 -9.89
CA LEU A 26 27.47 22.04 -9.49
C LEU A 26 26.36 22.89 -8.88
N ASP A 27 25.11 22.52 -9.11
CA ASP A 27 24.05 22.93 -8.20
C ASP A 27 24.22 22.26 -6.81
N CYS A 28 23.61 22.85 -5.79
CA CYS A 28 23.60 22.29 -4.45
C CYS A 28 22.46 21.30 -4.23
N PHE A 29 21.21 21.74 -4.20
CA PHE A 29 20.10 20.91 -3.74
C PHE A 29 19.64 19.94 -4.82
N ASP A 30 19.26 18.72 -4.46
CA ASP A 30 18.84 17.69 -5.42
C ASP A 30 19.95 17.32 -6.46
N THR A 31 21.16 17.87 -6.30
CA THR A 31 22.36 17.56 -7.08
C THR A 31 23.48 17.05 -6.17
N LEU A 32 24.06 17.91 -5.31
CA LEU A 32 25.05 17.53 -4.30
C LEU A 32 24.38 17.12 -2.99
N LEU A 33 23.52 17.99 -2.45
CA LEU A 33 22.88 17.84 -1.15
C LEU A 33 21.41 17.49 -1.35
N TRP A 34 21.03 16.32 -0.86
CA TRP A 34 19.67 15.78 -0.95
C TRP A 34 19.04 15.81 0.43
N ARG A 35 17.72 15.61 0.48
CA ARG A 35 16.96 15.51 1.73
C ARG A 35 16.31 14.15 1.82
N ASP A 36 16.11 13.67 3.04
CA ASP A 36 15.33 12.45 3.28
C ASP A 36 13.84 12.64 2.97
N CYS A 37 13.35 13.87 2.76
CA CYS A 37 11.95 14.15 2.45
C CYS A 37 11.68 14.32 0.94
N HIS A 38 10.40 14.21 0.56
CA HIS A 38 9.95 14.38 -0.83
C HIS A 38 10.18 15.79 -1.36
N SER A 39 9.79 16.82 -0.59
CA SER A 39 9.91 18.23 -0.96
C SER A 39 10.57 19.05 0.16
N PRO A 40 11.31 20.13 -0.15
CA PRO A 40 11.86 21.03 0.87
C PRO A 40 10.80 21.55 1.86
N ARG A 41 9.56 21.74 1.40
CA ARG A 41 8.46 22.22 2.26
C ARG A 41 8.02 21.20 3.32
N ASP A 42 8.31 19.92 3.10
CA ASP A 42 7.96 18.87 4.04
C ASP A 42 8.81 18.93 5.32
N LEU A 43 9.99 19.55 5.22
CA LEU A 43 10.85 19.83 6.37
C LEU A 43 10.17 20.80 7.36
N PHE A 44 9.36 21.74 6.86
CA PHE A 44 8.74 22.75 7.71
C PHE A 44 7.77 22.17 8.75
N ALA A 45 7.33 20.91 8.58
CA ALA A 45 6.53 20.19 9.59
C ALA A 45 7.25 20.04 10.93
N GLY A 46 8.58 20.23 10.97
CA GLY A 46 9.40 20.16 12.19
C GLY A 46 9.74 21.48 12.82
N LEU A 47 9.24 22.58 12.28
CA LEU A 47 9.41 23.88 12.89
C LEU A 47 8.42 24.02 14.05
N GLU A 48 8.96 24.32 15.22
CA GLU A 48 8.26 24.67 16.46
C GLU A 48 7.92 26.17 16.49
N SER A 49 8.82 27.02 15.98
CA SER A 49 8.66 28.48 16.02
C SER A 49 7.52 29.00 15.14
N VAL A 50 7.24 28.33 14.02
CA VAL A 50 6.23 28.74 13.03
C VAL A 50 5.60 27.52 12.37
N LEU A 51 4.33 27.63 11.99
CA LEU A 51 3.64 26.57 11.24
C LEU A 51 4.16 26.49 9.79
N PRO A 52 4.12 25.31 9.15
CA PRO A 52 4.56 25.14 7.76
C PRO A 52 3.93 26.13 6.76
N MET A 53 2.63 26.41 6.94
CA MET A 53 1.90 27.35 6.10
C MET A 53 2.34 28.80 6.35
N GLN A 54 2.66 29.17 7.60
CA GLN A 54 3.17 30.50 7.93
C GLN A 54 4.54 30.72 7.29
N ARG A 55 5.44 29.73 7.42
CA ARG A 55 6.78 29.77 6.82
C ARG A 55 6.75 29.86 5.29
N SER A 56 5.87 29.09 4.65
CA SER A 56 5.71 29.11 3.19
C SER A 56 5.12 30.43 2.67
N ALA A 57 4.11 30.96 3.37
CA ALA A 57 3.50 32.24 3.02
C ALA A 57 4.48 33.40 3.21
N ALA A 58 5.27 33.37 4.29
CA ALA A 58 6.26 34.39 4.60
C ALA A 58 7.33 34.52 3.51
N GLU A 59 7.79 33.40 2.92
CA GLU A 59 8.71 33.45 1.78
C GLU A 59 8.07 34.10 0.55
N ALA A 60 6.85 33.70 0.20
CA ALA A 60 6.13 34.31 -0.91
C ALA A 60 5.94 35.83 -0.72
N PHE A 61 5.64 36.27 0.51
CA PHE A 61 5.52 37.68 0.83
C PHE A 61 6.85 38.41 0.80
N ALA A 62 7.92 37.81 1.32
CA ALA A 62 9.27 38.39 1.27
C ALA A 62 9.71 38.61 -0.18
N ARG A 63 9.56 37.60 -1.06
CA ARG A 63 9.89 37.71 -2.48
C ARG A 63 9.06 38.79 -3.19
N LYS A 64 7.76 38.85 -2.91
CA LYS A 64 6.86 39.89 -3.45
C LYS A 64 7.27 41.29 -3.01
N ALA A 65 7.65 41.46 -1.75
CA ALA A 65 8.09 42.74 -1.20
C ALA A 65 9.44 43.18 -1.81
N GLU A 66 10.37 42.24 -1.96
CA GLU A 66 11.67 42.48 -2.60
C GLU A 66 11.51 42.89 -4.07
N PHE A 67 10.63 42.21 -4.80
CA PHE A 67 10.33 42.55 -6.19
C PHE A 67 9.75 43.95 -6.33
N ALA A 68 8.82 44.32 -5.46
CA ALA A 68 8.20 45.64 -5.48
C ALA A 68 9.22 46.77 -5.20
N ARG A 69 10.22 46.54 -4.35
CA ARG A 69 11.22 47.57 -3.96
C ARG A 69 12.41 47.63 -4.91
N HIS A 70 12.87 46.48 -5.39
CA HIS A 70 14.18 46.35 -6.03
C HIS A 70 14.15 45.64 -7.38
N GLN A 71 12.98 45.20 -7.86
CA GLN A 71 12.81 44.41 -9.09
C GLN A 71 13.68 43.14 -9.08
N ARG A 72 13.77 42.49 -7.91
CA ARG A 72 14.50 41.24 -7.65
C ARG A 72 13.63 40.28 -6.87
N ASN A 73 13.84 38.98 -7.03
CA ASN A 73 13.04 37.95 -6.35
C ASN A 73 13.82 37.16 -5.29
N GLU A 74 15.12 37.41 -5.13
CA GLU A 74 15.99 36.69 -4.20
C GLU A 74 15.91 37.27 -2.78
N VAL A 75 15.68 36.41 -1.79
CA VAL A 75 15.51 36.80 -0.38
C VAL A 75 16.26 35.84 0.55
N GLY A 76 16.77 36.37 1.66
CA GLY A 76 17.41 35.58 2.73
C GLY A 76 16.44 35.17 3.85
N LEU A 77 16.90 34.29 4.74
CA LEU A 77 16.10 33.80 5.88
C LEU A 77 15.64 34.92 6.82
N GLU A 78 16.43 35.99 7.01
CA GLU A 78 16.08 37.12 7.87
C GLU A 78 14.84 37.85 7.34
N ALA A 79 14.76 38.07 6.02
CA ALA A 79 13.60 38.70 5.39
C ALA A 79 12.37 37.79 5.51
N ILE A 80 12.56 36.49 5.31
CA ILE A 80 11.48 35.50 5.42
C ILE A 80 10.93 35.46 6.85
N TYR A 81 11.78 35.31 7.86
CA TYR A 81 11.33 35.24 9.26
C TYR A 81 10.83 36.59 9.79
N GLY A 82 11.31 37.72 9.26
CA GLY A 82 10.72 39.03 9.53
C GLY A 82 9.27 39.13 9.05
N HIS A 83 8.90 38.43 7.96
CA HIS A 83 7.51 38.30 7.52
C HIS A 83 6.73 37.23 8.30
N ALA A 84 7.38 36.13 8.70
CA ALA A 84 6.73 35.05 9.45
C ALA A 84 6.39 35.49 10.88
N MET A 85 7.23 36.34 11.48
CA MET A 85 7.15 36.80 12.87
C MET A 85 7.17 38.34 12.90
N PRO A 86 6.12 39.03 12.40
CA PRO A 86 6.14 40.47 12.18
C PRO A 86 6.28 41.31 13.47
N ASN A 87 5.98 40.74 14.62
CA ASN A 87 6.17 41.35 15.94
C ASN A 87 7.20 40.59 16.79
N GLY A 88 7.93 39.64 16.20
CA GLY A 88 9.00 38.91 16.86
C GLY A 88 10.20 39.82 17.11
N ASP A 89 10.79 39.72 18.29
CA ASP A 89 12.07 40.40 18.53
C ASP A 89 13.22 39.71 17.77
N ALA A 90 14.37 40.39 17.71
CA ALA A 90 15.53 39.90 16.99
C ALA A 90 16.05 38.55 17.53
N HIS A 91 15.86 38.27 18.82
CA HIS A 91 16.32 37.01 19.42
C HIS A 91 15.41 35.85 19.01
N ALA A 92 14.09 36.05 19.05
CA ALA A 92 13.11 35.08 18.61
C ALA A 92 13.28 34.72 17.12
N ILE A 93 13.48 35.73 16.26
CA ILE A 93 13.75 35.53 14.83
C ILE A 93 15.05 34.74 14.62
N ALA A 94 16.14 35.12 15.32
CA ALA A 94 17.41 34.42 15.20
C ALA A 94 17.32 32.95 15.65
N ASN A 95 16.56 32.66 16.72
CA ASN A 95 16.34 31.30 17.19
C ASN A 95 15.56 30.47 16.15
N ALA A 96 14.50 31.03 15.55
CA ALA A 96 13.72 30.34 14.52
C ALA A 96 14.54 30.07 13.24
N ILE A 97 15.43 30.99 12.86
CA ILE A 97 16.39 30.78 11.76
C ILE A 97 17.38 29.66 12.10
N ALA A 98 17.94 29.67 13.31
CA ALA A 98 18.88 28.64 13.76
C ALA A 98 18.20 27.25 13.82
N GLU A 99 16.93 27.22 14.22
CA GLU A 99 16.10 26.03 14.25
C GLU A 99 15.92 25.43 12.85
N GLU A 100 15.50 26.22 11.84
CA GLU A 100 15.35 25.74 10.45
C GLU A 100 16.68 25.22 9.90
N ARG A 101 17.80 25.93 10.15
CA ARG A 101 19.13 25.48 9.71
C ARG A 101 19.54 24.16 10.35
N ALA A 102 19.29 24.00 11.65
CA ALA A 102 19.61 22.76 12.36
C ALA A 102 18.75 21.60 11.85
N LEU A 103 17.47 21.86 11.54
CA LEU A 103 16.58 20.86 10.95
C LEU A 103 17.01 20.47 9.54
N GLU A 104 17.39 21.44 8.71
CA GLU A 104 17.95 21.23 7.37
C GLU A 104 19.20 20.34 7.44
N ALA A 105 20.15 20.67 8.34
CA ALA A 105 21.39 19.94 8.49
C ALA A 105 21.20 18.48 8.93
N ARG A 106 20.20 18.19 9.77
CA ARG A 106 19.88 16.82 10.20
C ARG A 106 19.18 16.00 9.12
N THR A 107 18.42 16.66 8.24
CA THR A 107 17.61 16.00 7.19
C THR A 107 18.40 15.80 5.90
N CYS A 108 19.41 16.63 5.68
CA CYS A 108 20.23 16.59 4.50
C CYS A 108 21.30 15.49 4.53
N PHE A 109 21.75 15.11 3.33
CA PHE A 109 22.90 14.26 3.11
C PHE A 109 23.54 14.57 1.76
N ALA A 110 24.84 14.32 1.60
CA ALA A 110 25.47 14.42 0.29
C ALA A 110 25.25 13.14 -0.52
N PHE A 111 24.86 13.30 -1.78
CA PHE A 111 24.65 12.20 -2.71
C PHE A 111 26.00 11.69 -3.22
N GLU A 112 26.33 10.44 -2.89
CA GLU A 112 27.66 9.87 -3.09
C GLU A 112 28.14 9.97 -4.55
N PRO A 113 27.33 9.70 -5.59
CA PRO A 113 27.78 9.82 -6.98
C PRO A 113 28.26 11.23 -7.36
N THR A 114 27.66 12.27 -6.78
CA THR A 114 28.10 13.66 -6.97
C THR A 114 29.41 13.93 -6.24
N VAL A 115 29.59 13.39 -5.04
CA VAL A 115 30.85 13.52 -4.30
C VAL A 115 31.99 12.76 -4.99
N ALA A 116 31.72 11.57 -5.55
CA ALA A 116 32.68 10.83 -6.36
C ALA A 116 33.15 11.64 -7.58
N LEU A 117 32.22 12.32 -8.27
CA LEU A 117 32.55 13.25 -9.33
C LEU A 117 33.42 14.43 -8.84
N MET A 118 33.11 15.01 -7.67
CA MET A 118 33.93 16.09 -7.10
C MET A 118 35.36 15.63 -6.79
N ARG A 119 35.52 14.41 -6.26
CA ARG A 119 36.85 13.81 -6.01
C ARG A 119 37.61 13.61 -7.31
N GLU A 120 36.94 13.14 -8.36
CA GLU A 120 37.56 12.98 -9.69
C GLU A 120 37.91 14.33 -10.34
N ALA A 121 37.11 15.37 -10.13
CA ALA A 121 37.48 16.72 -10.56
C ALA A 121 38.78 17.19 -9.89
N LYS A 122 38.91 16.97 -8.57
CA LYS A 122 40.12 17.31 -7.82
C LYS A 122 41.33 16.48 -8.27
N SER A 123 41.15 15.19 -8.55
CA SER A 123 42.24 14.32 -9.04
C SER A 123 42.81 14.82 -10.38
N ARG A 124 41.96 15.39 -11.23
CA ARG A 124 42.32 16.02 -12.51
C ARG A 124 42.80 17.48 -12.38
N GLY A 125 42.85 18.04 -11.16
CA GLY A 125 43.30 19.41 -10.91
C GLY A 125 42.24 20.50 -11.23
N LEU A 126 40.97 20.13 -11.43
CA LEU A 126 39.89 21.07 -11.64
C LEU A 126 39.50 21.75 -10.32
N LYS A 127 38.97 22.97 -10.45
CA LYS A 127 38.28 23.67 -9.37
C LYS A 127 36.83 23.22 -9.30
N VAL A 128 36.31 23.04 -8.09
CA VAL A 128 34.92 22.65 -7.85
C VAL A 128 34.22 23.83 -7.19
N ILE A 129 33.17 24.33 -7.83
CA ILE A 129 32.35 25.43 -7.31
C ILE A 129 30.89 24.99 -7.17
N ILE A 130 30.20 25.57 -6.20
CA ILE A 130 28.74 25.41 -6.04
C ILE A 130 28.05 26.70 -6.48
N VAL A 131 27.01 26.58 -7.32
CA VAL A 131 26.18 27.68 -7.79
C VAL A 131 24.72 27.31 -7.56
N SER A 132 24.06 27.94 -6.59
CA SER A 132 22.72 27.51 -6.17
C SER A 132 21.75 28.68 -5.98
N ASP A 133 20.50 28.45 -6.38
CA ASP A 133 19.38 29.33 -6.09
C ASP A 133 18.81 28.95 -4.71
N THR A 134 19.09 29.79 -3.70
CA THR A 134 18.80 29.46 -2.30
C THR A 134 18.58 30.73 -1.47
N TYR A 135 17.86 30.58 -0.35
CA TYR A 135 17.70 31.61 0.68
C TYR A 135 18.88 31.67 1.68
N LEU A 136 19.87 30.77 1.55
CA LEU A 136 21.09 30.76 2.36
C LEU A 136 22.20 31.56 1.68
N ASP A 137 23.03 32.27 2.43
CA ASP A 137 24.23 32.88 1.86
C ASP A 137 25.37 31.85 1.62
N ALA A 138 26.48 32.25 0.99
CA ALA A 138 27.56 31.30 0.68
C ALA A 138 28.21 30.68 1.93
N ARG A 139 28.29 31.43 3.05
CA ARG A 139 28.86 30.94 4.32
C ARG A 139 27.92 29.94 4.97
N GLU A 140 26.63 30.21 4.93
CA GLU A 140 25.59 29.37 5.50
C GLU A 140 25.43 28.08 4.71
N LEU A 141 25.49 28.16 3.38
CA LEU A 141 25.41 26.98 2.53
C LEU A 141 26.62 26.05 2.70
N ILE A 142 27.84 26.59 2.79
CA ILE A 142 29.02 25.74 3.07
C ILE A 142 28.97 25.14 4.47
N GLU A 143 28.42 25.86 5.45
CA GLU A 143 28.21 25.33 6.80
C GLU A 143 27.15 24.24 6.85
N LEU A 144 26.06 24.38 6.08
CA LEU A 144 25.06 23.34 5.93
C LEU A 144 25.68 22.06 5.34
N ILE A 145 26.48 22.19 4.26
CA ILE A 145 27.19 21.04 3.65
C ILE A 145 28.13 20.39 4.67
N ARG A 146 28.92 21.19 5.40
CA ARG A 146 29.83 20.71 6.44
C ARG A 146 29.08 19.96 7.54
N SER A 147 28.00 20.53 8.06
CA SER A 147 27.20 19.96 9.14
C SER A 147 26.46 18.68 8.70
N SER A 148 25.99 18.63 7.45
CA SER A 148 25.22 17.49 6.94
C SER A 148 26.12 16.34 6.49
N ALA A 149 27.17 16.64 5.72
CA ALA A 149 27.98 15.67 4.98
C ALA A 149 29.43 15.55 5.47
N GLY A 150 29.90 16.48 6.30
CA GLY A 150 31.23 16.46 6.91
C GLY A 150 32.26 17.35 6.22
N GLU A 151 33.39 17.54 6.90
CA GLU A 151 34.49 18.40 6.41
C GLU A 151 35.15 17.85 5.14
N ASP A 152 35.21 16.53 4.96
CA ASP A 152 35.82 15.95 3.76
C ASP A 152 35.05 16.35 2.50
N VAL A 153 33.72 16.46 2.58
CA VAL A 153 32.89 16.89 1.45
C VAL A 153 32.99 18.41 1.28
N ALA A 154 32.92 19.18 2.36
CA ALA A 154 33.05 20.64 2.31
C ALA A 154 34.43 21.09 1.78
N GLY A 155 35.50 20.38 2.15
CA GLY A 155 36.88 20.64 1.70
C GLY A 155 37.12 20.38 0.22
N LEU A 156 36.22 19.66 -0.46
CA LEU A 156 36.25 19.52 -1.92
C LEU A 156 35.75 20.80 -2.62
N ILE A 157 35.11 21.75 -1.94
CA ILE A 157 34.52 22.94 -2.57
C ILE A 157 35.49 24.11 -2.49
N ASP A 158 35.91 24.65 -3.65
CA ASP A 158 36.78 25.82 -3.69
C ASP A 158 36.02 27.13 -3.42
N ARG A 159 34.75 27.22 -3.86
CA ARG A 159 33.92 28.41 -3.66
C ARG A 159 32.43 28.13 -3.84
N VAL A 160 31.60 28.87 -3.11
CA VAL A 160 30.14 28.85 -3.19
C VAL A 160 29.63 30.18 -3.71
N PHE A 161 28.59 30.15 -4.55
CA PHE A 161 27.85 31.30 -5.05
C PHE A 161 26.35 31.07 -4.83
N ALA A 162 25.75 31.87 -3.97
CA ALA A 162 24.33 31.80 -3.63
C ALA A 162 23.54 32.96 -4.25
N SER A 163 22.31 32.68 -4.70
CA SER A 163 21.44 33.68 -5.31
C SER A 163 21.00 34.77 -4.35
N SER A 164 20.65 34.43 -3.10
CA SER A 164 20.28 35.38 -2.04
C SER A 164 21.36 36.44 -1.77
N GLU A 165 22.62 36.02 -1.73
CA GLU A 165 23.76 36.92 -1.51
C GLU A 165 24.04 37.81 -2.74
N MET A 166 23.92 37.25 -3.94
CA MET A 166 24.25 37.94 -5.19
C MET A 166 23.07 38.73 -5.79
N GLY A 167 21.87 38.56 -5.24
CA GLY A 167 20.61 39.16 -5.67
C GLY A 167 20.18 38.79 -7.08
N ILE A 168 20.69 37.68 -7.63
CA ILE A 168 20.37 37.17 -8.96
C ILE A 168 20.32 35.64 -8.96
N SER A 169 19.35 35.07 -9.66
CA SER A 169 19.21 33.63 -9.87
C SER A 169 20.11 33.10 -11.00
N LYS A 170 20.22 31.77 -11.13
CA LYS A 170 20.90 31.13 -12.28
C LYS A 170 20.31 31.57 -13.61
N SER A 171 18.98 31.60 -13.71
CA SER A 171 18.24 32.07 -14.90
C SER A 171 18.52 33.54 -15.25
N GLU A 172 18.96 34.35 -14.28
CA GLU A 172 19.33 35.76 -14.45
C GLU A 172 20.85 35.98 -14.62
N GLY A 173 21.63 34.91 -14.70
CA GLY A 173 23.07 34.96 -14.99
C GLY A 173 24.00 34.81 -13.78
N LEU A 174 23.56 34.17 -12.68
CA LEU A 174 24.43 33.87 -11.52
C LEU A 174 25.71 33.13 -11.92
N LEU A 175 25.60 32.14 -12.82
CA LEU A 175 26.75 31.37 -13.30
C LEU A 175 27.78 32.24 -14.02
N ALA A 176 27.35 33.24 -14.82
CA ALA A 176 28.28 34.16 -15.47
C ALA A 176 29.07 34.99 -14.45
N LYS A 177 28.43 35.45 -13.37
CA LYS A 177 29.12 36.14 -12.27
C LYS A 177 30.09 35.21 -11.55
N ALA A 178 29.70 33.97 -11.30
CA ALA A 178 30.55 32.96 -10.68
C ALA A 178 31.82 32.70 -11.51
N LEU A 179 31.68 32.45 -12.82
CA LEU A 179 32.83 32.20 -13.71
C LEU A 179 33.74 33.43 -13.84
N LYS A 180 33.18 34.64 -13.88
CA LYS A 180 33.96 35.88 -13.84
C LYS A 180 34.78 35.98 -12.55
N ALA A 181 34.19 35.68 -11.41
CA ALA A 181 34.88 35.68 -10.11
C ALA A 181 35.97 34.59 -10.03
N MET A 182 35.76 33.46 -10.72
CA MET A 182 36.75 32.38 -10.87
C MET A 182 37.80 32.63 -11.95
N LYS A 183 37.71 33.76 -12.69
CA LYS A 183 38.58 34.08 -13.84
C LYS A 183 38.62 32.97 -14.90
N CYS A 184 37.47 32.33 -15.13
CA CYS A 184 37.30 31.20 -16.05
C CYS A 184 36.45 31.63 -17.26
N LYS A 185 36.80 31.15 -18.46
CA LYS A 185 35.93 31.33 -19.64
C LYS A 185 34.74 30.37 -19.56
N HIS A 186 33.64 30.72 -20.23
CA HIS A 186 32.44 29.87 -20.31
C HIS A 186 32.75 28.48 -20.89
N THR A 187 33.64 28.39 -21.89
CA THR A 187 34.05 27.13 -22.52
C THR A 187 34.96 26.26 -21.65
N GLU A 188 35.55 26.82 -20.59
CA GLU A 188 36.45 26.13 -19.66
C GLU A 188 35.69 25.58 -18.44
N ALA A 189 34.35 25.61 -18.46
CA ALA A 189 33.51 25.15 -17.36
C ALA A 189 32.50 24.08 -17.83
N LEU A 190 32.29 23.09 -16.97
CA LEU A 190 31.18 22.14 -17.04
C LEU A 190 30.24 22.44 -15.88
N HIS A 191 28.95 22.64 -16.16
CA HIS A 191 27.92 22.74 -15.14
C HIS A 191 27.01 21.51 -15.11
N ILE A 192 26.65 21.04 -13.92
CA ILE A 192 25.71 19.92 -13.73
C ILE A 192 24.72 20.29 -12.63
N GLY A 193 23.43 20.10 -12.90
CA GLY A 193 22.33 20.27 -11.96
C GLY A 193 21.08 19.54 -12.42
N ASP A 194 20.06 19.47 -11.57
CA ASP A 194 18.82 18.73 -11.81
C ASP A 194 17.72 19.55 -12.51
N ASN A 195 17.83 20.88 -12.51
CA ASN A 195 16.79 21.74 -13.06
C ASN A 195 17.03 22.06 -14.55
N ALA A 196 16.09 21.65 -15.40
CA ALA A 196 16.17 21.88 -16.85
C ALA A 196 16.31 23.38 -17.21
N THR A 197 15.62 24.27 -16.51
CA THR A 197 15.66 25.70 -16.82
C THR A 197 16.85 26.40 -16.16
N ALA A 198 17.01 26.22 -14.85
CA ALA A 198 18.00 26.95 -14.06
C ALA A 198 19.42 26.42 -14.25
N ASP A 199 19.61 25.10 -14.39
CA ASP A 199 20.94 24.49 -14.49
C ASP A 199 21.31 24.22 -15.94
N TYR A 200 20.38 23.74 -16.75
CA TYR A 200 20.68 23.36 -18.12
C TYR A 200 20.53 24.52 -19.13
N ASP A 201 19.31 25.04 -19.35
CA ASP A 201 19.04 26.07 -20.36
C ASP A 201 19.80 27.37 -20.08
N ALA A 202 19.76 27.85 -18.82
CA ALA A 202 20.46 29.07 -18.42
C ALA A 202 21.97 28.96 -18.65
N SER A 203 22.59 27.83 -18.29
CA SER A 203 24.03 27.59 -18.51
C SER A 203 24.39 27.55 -20.00
N ARG A 204 23.59 26.84 -20.81
CA ARG A 204 23.82 26.74 -22.26
C ARG A 204 23.70 28.08 -22.97
N SER A 205 22.76 28.93 -22.53
CA SER A 205 22.58 30.28 -23.09
C SER A 205 23.83 31.16 -22.95
N LEU A 206 24.69 30.87 -21.97
CA LEU A 206 25.96 31.56 -21.71
C LEU A 206 27.15 30.94 -22.46
N GLY A 207 26.93 29.87 -23.23
CA GLY A 207 27.98 29.11 -23.90
C GLY A 207 28.76 28.17 -22.96
N VAL A 208 28.24 27.87 -21.77
CA VAL A 208 28.82 26.88 -20.84
C VAL A 208 28.39 25.48 -21.27
N LEU A 209 29.27 24.50 -21.12
CA LEU A 209 28.89 23.10 -21.27
C LEU A 209 28.02 22.69 -20.07
N ALA A 210 26.85 22.12 -20.31
CA ALA A 210 25.95 21.69 -19.25
C ALA A 210 25.50 20.24 -19.47
N LEU A 211 25.36 19.49 -18.38
CA LEU A 211 24.66 18.20 -18.36
C LEU A 211 23.49 18.28 -17.39
N LEU A 212 22.31 17.89 -17.84
CA LEU A 212 21.12 17.79 -16.98
C LEU A 212 21.12 16.46 -16.23
N LEU A 213 21.14 16.50 -14.90
CA LEU A 213 21.02 15.33 -14.04
C LEU A 213 19.56 14.84 -14.02
N LEU A 214 19.32 13.66 -14.60
CA LEU A 214 18.02 13.01 -14.52
C LEU A 214 17.99 12.06 -13.34
N GLN A 215 17.57 12.57 -12.18
CA GLN A 215 17.54 11.81 -10.93
C GLN A 215 16.68 10.54 -11.01
N PHE A 216 15.50 10.64 -11.65
CA PHE A 216 14.44 9.65 -11.57
C PHE A 216 13.76 9.40 -12.93
N THR A 217 13.32 8.17 -13.15
CA THR A 217 12.37 7.83 -14.21
C THR A 217 11.02 8.50 -13.94
N GLU A 218 10.13 8.60 -14.94
CA GLU A 218 8.76 9.11 -14.69
C GLU A 218 7.98 8.22 -13.71
N ASP A 219 8.14 6.90 -13.81
CA ASP A 219 7.51 5.95 -12.90
C ASP A 219 7.97 6.18 -11.46
N ALA A 220 9.27 6.40 -11.25
CA ALA A 220 9.84 6.71 -9.95
C ALA A 220 9.35 8.04 -9.39
N ARG A 221 9.31 9.11 -10.21
CA ARG A 221 8.74 10.41 -9.81
C ARG A 221 7.29 10.27 -9.36
N GLN A 222 6.48 9.55 -10.13
CA GLN A 222 5.08 9.33 -9.78
C GLN A 222 4.94 8.48 -8.51
N ARG A 223 5.73 7.42 -8.36
CA ARG A 223 5.73 6.53 -7.20
C ARG A 223 6.06 7.28 -5.91
N LEU A 224 7.18 8.03 -5.89
CA LEU A 224 7.58 8.86 -4.75
C LEU A 224 6.52 9.93 -4.44
N ARG A 225 5.93 10.57 -5.46
CA ARG A 225 4.84 11.54 -5.24
C ARG A 225 3.60 10.89 -4.60
N PHE A 226 3.24 9.68 -5.02
CA PHE A 226 2.11 8.96 -4.45
C PHE A 226 2.39 8.44 -3.04
N GLU A 227 3.61 7.99 -2.74
CA GLU A 227 4.02 7.65 -1.38
C GLU A 227 3.85 8.86 -0.44
N ARG A 228 4.29 10.04 -0.89
CA ARG A 228 4.08 11.30 -0.15
C ARG A 228 2.60 11.63 0.05
N ALA A 229 1.77 11.45 -0.98
CA ALA A 229 0.34 11.69 -0.90
C ALA A 229 -0.34 10.70 0.07
N CYS A 230 0.03 9.42 0.01
CA CYS A 230 -0.44 8.39 0.91
C CYS A 230 -0.05 8.69 2.35
N GLN A 231 1.15 9.19 2.63
CA GLN A 231 1.53 9.62 3.97
C GLN A 231 0.57 10.69 4.53
N SER A 232 0.22 11.71 3.72
CA SER A 232 -0.68 12.79 4.15
C SER A 232 -2.08 12.32 4.57
N ILE A 233 -2.49 11.15 4.10
CA ILE A 233 -3.76 10.49 4.43
C ILE A 233 -3.52 9.31 5.39
N GLY A 234 -2.26 8.90 5.49
CA GLY A 234 -1.70 7.64 5.96
C GLY A 234 -1.20 7.72 7.40
N SER A 235 -0.62 8.84 7.78
CA SER A 235 0.07 8.99 9.04
C SER A 235 -0.14 10.41 9.54
N ASP A 236 -0.59 10.55 10.79
CA ASP A 236 -0.45 11.82 11.49
C ASP A 236 1.03 11.95 11.82
N CYS A 237 1.76 12.72 11.01
CA CYS A 237 3.20 12.94 11.20
C CYS A 237 3.45 13.52 12.60
N LYS A 238 3.87 12.68 13.54
CA LYS A 238 4.23 13.08 14.92
C LYS A 238 5.71 13.46 15.06
N THR A 239 6.46 13.34 13.98
CA THR A 239 7.93 13.16 13.99
C THR A 239 8.70 14.43 13.68
N GLY A 240 7.99 15.52 13.35
CA GLY A 240 8.61 16.77 12.94
C GLY A 240 9.23 16.74 11.54
N ILE A 241 9.12 15.68 10.73
CA ILE A 241 9.49 15.77 9.30
C ILE A 241 8.44 15.03 8.48
N ALA A 242 7.73 15.76 7.63
CA ALA A 242 6.83 15.14 6.69
C ALA A 242 7.60 14.54 5.51
N GLY A 243 6.96 13.63 4.78
CA GLY A 243 7.42 13.16 3.49
C GLY A 243 8.67 12.31 3.48
N LEU A 244 9.03 11.63 4.58
CA LEU A 244 10.24 10.79 4.65
C LEU A 244 10.24 9.68 3.57
N GLN A 245 11.36 9.59 2.86
CA GLN A 245 11.66 8.75 1.69
C GLN A 245 13.11 8.28 1.72
N MET A 246 13.47 7.50 2.74
CA MET A 246 14.86 7.05 2.99
C MET A 246 15.47 6.26 1.81
N GLN A 247 14.62 5.64 1.00
CA GLN A 247 14.97 4.84 -0.18
C GLN A 247 15.35 5.66 -1.42
N ARG A 248 15.05 6.98 -1.46
CA ARG A 248 15.10 7.75 -2.72
C ARG A 248 16.48 7.77 -3.38
N ALA A 249 17.56 7.80 -2.59
CA ALA A 249 18.92 7.83 -3.14
C ALA A 249 19.30 6.51 -3.83
N LEU A 250 18.86 5.38 -3.28
CA LEU A 250 19.04 4.04 -3.87
C LEU A 250 18.23 3.91 -5.16
N ILE A 251 16.97 4.36 -5.13
CA ILE A 251 16.10 4.37 -6.32
C ILE A 251 16.73 5.22 -7.44
N ALA A 252 17.19 6.43 -7.12
CA ALA A 252 17.82 7.34 -8.09
C ALA A 252 19.06 6.70 -8.75
N ARG A 253 19.92 6.03 -7.96
CA ARG A 253 21.14 5.40 -8.47
C ARG A 253 20.83 4.18 -9.34
N ASP A 254 19.99 3.28 -8.85
CA ASP A 254 20.00 1.88 -9.29
C ASP A 254 18.83 1.50 -10.21
N GLU A 255 17.66 2.14 -10.10
CA GLU A 255 16.46 1.72 -10.87
C GLU A 255 16.69 1.73 -12.39
N TRP A 256 17.47 2.69 -12.89
CA TRP A 256 17.85 2.80 -14.31
C TRP A 256 18.56 1.57 -14.86
N THR A 257 19.15 0.74 -13.99
CA THR A 257 19.96 -0.43 -14.37
C THR A 257 19.18 -1.75 -14.30
N ILE A 258 17.91 -1.70 -13.91
CA ILE A 258 17.07 -2.89 -13.71
C ILE A 258 16.10 -3.03 -14.88
N ASP A 259 16.39 -3.96 -15.79
CA ASP A 259 15.58 -4.19 -16.99
C ASP A 259 14.29 -4.98 -16.71
N ASP A 260 14.35 -6.02 -15.88
CA ASP A 260 13.21 -6.89 -15.57
C ASP A 260 12.17 -6.14 -14.70
N PRO A 261 10.92 -5.95 -15.18
CA PRO A 261 9.86 -5.29 -14.41
C PRO A 261 9.57 -5.97 -13.07
N ALA A 262 9.70 -7.30 -12.98
CA ALA A 262 9.46 -8.04 -11.75
C ALA A 262 10.57 -7.75 -10.72
N GLU A 263 11.84 -7.80 -11.15
CA GLU A 263 12.98 -7.39 -10.32
C GLU A 263 12.87 -5.92 -9.90
N ARG A 264 12.41 -5.03 -10.80
CA ARG A 264 12.19 -3.61 -10.50
C ARG A 264 11.09 -3.40 -9.46
N LEU A 265 9.98 -4.13 -9.54
CA LEU A 265 8.93 -4.13 -8.50
C LEU A 265 9.50 -4.54 -7.15
N GLY A 266 10.30 -5.62 -7.14
CA GLY A 266 11.02 -6.07 -5.96
C GLY A 266 11.93 -5.00 -5.37
N TYR A 267 12.75 -4.37 -6.21
CA TYR A 267 13.73 -3.38 -5.79
C TYR A 267 13.09 -2.08 -5.27
N THR A 268 12.09 -1.57 -5.97
CA THR A 268 11.55 -0.22 -5.73
C THR A 268 10.39 -0.18 -4.76
N VAL A 269 9.70 -1.30 -4.51
CA VAL A 269 8.52 -1.38 -3.64
C VAL A 269 8.77 -2.27 -2.43
N LEU A 270 9.04 -3.56 -2.62
CA LEU A 270 9.21 -4.48 -1.49
C LEU A 270 10.58 -4.33 -0.82
N GLY A 271 11.63 -3.97 -1.57
CA GLY A 271 13.00 -3.74 -1.09
C GLY A 271 13.05 -2.81 0.13
N PRO A 272 12.56 -1.56 0.01
CA PRO A 272 12.50 -0.62 1.12
C PRO A 272 11.77 -1.17 2.36
N VAL A 273 10.68 -1.91 2.15
CA VAL A 273 9.85 -2.47 3.22
C VAL A 273 10.59 -3.56 3.98
N PHE A 274 11.16 -4.54 3.27
CA PHE A 274 11.88 -5.65 3.90
C PHE A 274 13.24 -5.25 4.45
N HIS A 275 13.90 -4.23 3.89
CA HIS A 275 15.10 -3.64 4.48
C HIS A 275 14.78 -2.95 5.82
N ALA A 276 13.73 -2.12 5.86
CA ALA A 276 13.26 -1.51 7.11
C ALA A 276 12.91 -2.59 8.15
N TYR A 277 12.26 -3.67 7.71
CA TYR A 277 11.90 -4.79 8.58
C TYR A 277 13.12 -5.50 9.15
N GLU A 278 14.12 -5.79 8.33
CA GLU A 278 15.38 -6.40 8.75
C GLU A 278 16.14 -5.53 9.77
N ASN A 279 16.25 -4.23 9.53
CA ASN A 279 16.89 -3.31 10.47
C ASN A 279 16.15 -3.29 11.82
N TRP A 280 14.82 -3.26 11.78
CA TRP A 280 13.98 -3.31 12.98
C TRP A 280 14.12 -4.64 13.73
N LEU A 281 14.17 -5.78 13.02
CA LEU A 281 14.38 -7.10 13.62
C LEU A 281 15.72 -7.19 14.36
N ARG A 282 16.78 -6.61 13.78
CA ARG A 282 18.11 -6.58 14.43
C ARG A 282 18.08 -5.77 15.72
N ALA A 283 17.48 -4.59 15.69
CA ALA A 283 17.32 -3.75 16.87
C ALA A 283 16.49 -4.46 17.96
N GLU A 284 15.40 -5.15 17.59
CA GLU A 284 14.59 -5.92 18.53
C GLU A 284 15.34 -7.13 19.10
N ALA A 285 16.12 -7.86 18.30
CA ALA A 285 16.95 -8.96 18.80
C ALA A 285 18.00 -8.46 19.80
N GLU A 286 18.72 -7.39 19.49
CA GLU A 286 19.68 -6.78 20.41
C GLU A 286 19.02 -6.32 21.72
N ALA A 287 17.84 -5.70 21.63
CA ALA A 287 17.08 -5.26 22.80
C ALA A 287 16.60 -6.46 23.65
N LEU A 288 16.20 -7.56 23.01
CA LEU A 288 15.81 -8.81 23.68
C LEU A 288 17.00 -9.44 24.41
N GLU A 289 18.16 -9.57 23.74
CA GLU A 289 19.39 -10.10 24.36
C GLU A 289 19.81 -9.26 25.56
N LYS A 290 19.84 -7.92 25.43
CA LYS A 290 20.18 -7.01 26.54
C LYS A 290 19.23 -7.14 27.73
N ARG A 291 17.93 -7.30 27.47
CA ARG A 291 16.89 -7.38 28.51
C ARG A 291 16.85 -8.74 29.21
N ARG A 292 17.18 -9.83 28.51
CA ARG A 292 16.98 -11.21 28.98
C ARG A 292 18.28 -11.94 29.33
N GLY A 293 19.40 -11.56 28.75
CA GLY A 293 20.72 -12.16 28.99
C GLY A 293 20.98 -13.49 28.25
N GLY A 294 19.93 -14.21 27.82
CA GLY A 294 20.04 -15.41 26.97
C GLY A 294 20.19 -15.08 25.48
N ARG A 295 20.54 -16.09 24.68
CA ARG A 295 20.69 -15.95 23.23
C ARG A 295 19.32 -15.76 22.57
N VAL A 296 19.26 -14.92 21.53
CA VAL A 296 18.08 -14.85 20.66
C VAL A 296 18.24 -15.80 19.47
N HIS A 297 17.34 -16.78 19.36
CA HIS A 297 17.19 -17.66 18.21
C HIS A 297 16.18 -17.05 17.23
N TRP A 298 16.63 -16.73 16.02
CA TRP A 298 15.79 -16.17 14.96
C TRP A 298 15.06 -17.29 14.24
N LEU A 299 13.76 -17.42 14.47
CA LEU A 299 12.92 -18.46 13.88
C LEU A 299 12.04 -17.88 12.78
N PHE A 300 12.51 -17.95 11.55
CA PHE A 300 11.73 -17.53 10.38
C PHE A 300 10.63 -18.55 10.07
N MET A 301 9.38 -18.16 10.26
CA MET A 301 8.20 -19.01 10.04
C MET A 301 7.95 -19.18 8.54
N LEU A 302 8.31 -20.34 7.98
CA LEU A 302 8.30 -20.58 6.54
C LEU A 302 6.90 -20.56 5.92
N ARG A 303 6.90 -20.32 4.61
CA ARG A 303 5.86 -19.64 3.81
C ARG A 303 6.10 -18.14 3.84
N ASP A 304 5.53 -17.42 4.80
CA ASP A 304 5.54 -15.95 4.80
C ASP A 304 6.87 -15.37 5.32
N GLY A 305 7.59 -16.11 6.16
CA GLY A 305 8.95 -15.79 6.62
C GLY A 305 10.08 -16.14 5.64
N HIS A 306 9.77 -16.63 4.43
CA HIS A 306 10.83 -16.97 3.45
C HIS A 306 11.59 -15.74 2.96
N LEU A 307 10.89 -14.74 2.45
CA LEU A 307 11.53 -13.51 1.97
C LEU A 307 12.26 -12.73 3.08
N PRO A 308 11.69 -12.55 4.30
CA PRO A 308 12.45 -12.03 5.44
C PRO A 308 13.77 -12.76 5.67
N HIS A 309 13.78 -14.10 5.60
CA HIS A 309 15.00 -14.89 5.75
C HIS A 309 16.02 -14.62 4.63
N LEU A 310 15.59 -14.54 3.36
CA LEU A 310 16.49 -14.22 2.24
C LEU A 310 17.17 -12.85 2.42
N VAL A 311 16.41 -11.85 2.90
CA VAL A 311 16.93 -10.52 3.20
C VAL A 311 17.91 -10.57 4.36
N HIS A 312 17.56 -11.27 5.45
CA HIS A 312 18.43 -11.46 6.60
C HIS A 312 19.78 -12.10 6.22
N SER A 313 19.75 -13.18 5.43
CA SER A 313 20.97 -13.82 4.92
C SER A 313 21.79 -12.90 4.03
N ALA A 314 21.15 -12.05 3.22
CA ALA A 314 21.82 -11.08 2.36
C ALA A 314 22.48 -9.93 3.14
N CYS A 315 21.96 -9.58 4.31
CA CYS A 315 22.47 -8.54 5.20
C CYS A 315 23.48 -9.05 6.25
N GLY A 316 23.85 -10.33 6.20
CA GLY A 316 24.76 -10.96 7.16
C GLY A 316 23.97 -11.71 8.23
N GLU A 317 23.82 -13.01 8.02
CA GLU A 317 23.03 -13.89 8.88
C GLU A 317 23.52 -13.91 10.34
N ALA A 318 22.57 -13.84 11.28
CA ALA A 318 22.86 -14.00 12.70
C ALA A 318 23.31 -15.44 13.02
N ALA A 319 24.12 -15.59 14.07
CA ALA A 319 24.73 -16.89 14.40
C ALA A 319 23.71 -18.00 14.72
N SER A 320 22.50 -17.63 15.16
CA SER A 320 21.45 -18.57 15.53
C SER A 320 20.16 -18.29 14.77
N THR A 321 20.22 -18.55 13.47
CA THR A 321 19.09 -18.40 12.55
C THR A 321 18.59 -19.77 12.10
N ALA A 322 17.28 -19.95 12.16
CA ALA A 322 16.62 -21.17 11.74
C ALA A 322 15.34 -20.87 10.94
N ARG A 323 15.06 -21.76 10.00
CA ARG A 323 13.82 -21.80 9.23
C ARG A 323 12.91 -22.84 9.86
N VAL A 324 11.75 -22.42 10.38
CA VAL A 324 10.79 -23.32 11.04
C VAL A 324 9.48 -23.35 10.27
N GLU A 325 8.88 -24.51 10.12
CA GLU A 325 7.62 -24.68 9.41
C GLU A 325 6.50 -24.94 10.40
N ILE A 326 5.83 -23.87 10.82
CA ILE A 326 4.70 -23.93 11.75
C ILE A 326 3.49 -23.29 11.07
N SER A 327 2.65 -24.12 10.45
CA SER A 327 1.41 -23.64 9.86
C SER A 327 0.39 -23.26 10.94
N ARG A 328 -0.58 -22.39 10.60
CA ARG A 328 -1.71 -22.10 11.49
C ARG A 328 -2.43 -23.37 11.93
N TYR A 329 -2.58 -24.34 11.02
CA TYR A 329 -3.15 -25.65 11.32
C TYR A 329 -2.32 -26.42 12.35
N ALA A 330 -1.00 -26.52 12.14
CA ALA A 330 -0.10 -27.22 13.06
C ALA A 330 -0.08 -26.58 14.45
N ALA A 331 -0.08 -25.25 14.50
CA ALA A 331 -0.17 -24.47 15.74
C ALA A 331 -1.47 -24.78 16.51
N THR A 332 -2.63 -24.72 15.84
CA THR A 332 -3.93 -25.08 16.43
C THR A 332 -3.95 -26.55 16.89
N ALA A 333 -3.49 -27.48 16.05
CA ALA A 333 -3.46 -28.91 16.33
C ALA A 333 -2.69 -29.23 17.63
N ALA A 334 -1.54 -28.59 17.85
CA ALA A 334 -0.74 -28.77 19.06
C ALA A 334 -1.43 -28.18 20.31
N ALA A 335 -2.08 -27.02 20.18
CA ALA A 335 -2.70 -26.30 21.28
C ALA A 335 -4.00 -26.96 21.81
N LEU A 336 -4.67 -27.79 21.01
CA LEU A 336 -5.87 -28.55 21.41
C LEU A 336 -5.63 -29.54 22.57
N SER A 337 -4.40 -29.70 23.05
CA SER A 337 -4.10 -30.49 24.26
C SER A 337 -4.62 -29.82 25.54
N ASP A 338 -4.77 -28.49 25.54
CA ASP A 338 -5.43 -27.73 26.59
C ASP A 338 -6.96 -27.79 26.45
N ARG A 339 -7.65 -27.91 27.60
CA ARG A 339 -9.11 -28.06 27.62
C ARG A 339 -9.84 -26.76 27.23
N ALA A 340 -9.38 -25.62 27.75
CA ALA A 340 -10.01 -24.34 27.45
C ALA A 340 -9.79 -23.94 25.99
N VAL A 341 -8.63 -24.25 25.43
CA VAL A 341 -8.35 -24.07 23.99
C VAL A 341 -9.27 -24.94 23.14
N TYR A 342 -9.41 -26.23 23.48
CA TYR A 342 -10.34 -27.13 22.79
C TYR A 342 -11.78 -26.58 22.80
N GLU A 343 -12.29 -26.20 23.98
CA GLU A 343 -13.67 -25.70 24.13
C GLU A 343 -13.88 -24.39 23.35
N ARG A 344 -12.90 -23.49 23.39
CA ARG A 344 -12.92 -22.23 22.64
C ARG A 344 -12.88 -22.47 21.13
N HIS A 345 -12.02 -23.37 20.63
CA HIS A 345 -11.90 -23.67 19.20
C HIS A 345 -13.22 -24.22 18.64
N VAL A 346 -13.84 -25.17 19.35
CA VAL A 346 -15.16 -25.71 18.97
C VAL A 346 -16.24 -24.62 18.95
N ALA A 347 -16.19 -23.65 19.87
CA ALA A 347 -17.15 -22.55 19.92
C ALA A 347 -16.95 -21.53 18.79
N LEU A 348 -15.71 -21.16 18.49
CA LEU A 348 -15.38 -20.17 17.46
C LEU A 348 -15.61 -20.70 16.04
N GLU A 349 -15.35 -21.99 15.80
CA GLU A 349 -15.53 -22.62 14.48
C GLU A 349 -16.93 -23.22 14.29
N PHE A 350 -17.91 -22.80 15.11
CA PHE A 350 -19.29 -23.22 14.95
C PHE A 350 -19.83 -22.71 13.60
N GLY A 351 -20.39 -23.62 12.80
CA GLY A 351 -20.86 -23.31 11.44
C GLY A 351 -19.80 -23.48 10.33
N LEU A 352 -18.55 -23.81 10.67
CA LEU A 352 -17.55 -24.22 9.68
C LEU A 352 -18.00 -25.52 8.99
N ASN A 353 -17.54 -25.73 7.73
CA ASN A 353 -17.74 -27.01 7.05
C ASN A 353 -17.33 -28.19 7.96
N PRO A 354 -18.22 -29.18 8.20
CA PRO A 354 -17.98 -30.24 9.17
C PRO A 354 -16.71 -31.06 8.90
N SER A 355 -16.38 -31.32 7.63
CA SER A 355 -15.16 -32.06 7.27
C SER A 355 -13.90 -31.27 7.63
N THR A 356 -13.92 -29.95 7.42
CA THR A 356 -12.81 -29.06 7.78
C THR A 356 -12.66 -29.00 9.30
N LEU A 357 -13.76 -28.80 10.04
CA LEU A 357 -13.72 -28.78 11.51
C LEU A 357 -13.23 -30.11 12.07
N ALA A 358 -13.74 -31.24 11.59
CA ALA A 358 -13.30 -32.57 12.05
C ALA A 358 -11.78 -32.77 11.84
N ARG A 359 -11.22 -32.30 10.73
CA ARG A 359 -9.78 -32.34 10.45
C ARG A 359 -8.98 -31.44 11.41
N GLN A 360 -9.47 -30.24 11.71
CA GLN A 360 -8.87 -29.37 12.73
C GLN A 360 -8.91 -30.02 14.12
N MET A 361 -9.97 -30.77 14.43
CA MET A 361 -10.14 -31.51 15.69
C MET A 361 -9.44 -32.88 15.71
N LEU A 362 -8.50 -33.11 14.79
CA LEU A 362 -7.64 -34.30 14.69
C LEU A 362 -8.39 -35.63 14.48
N PHE A 363 -9.49 -35.60 13.71
CA PHE A 363 -10.14 -36.80 13.23
C PHE A 363 -9.33 -37.43 12.09
N THR A 364 -9.21 -38.75 12.11
CA THR A 364 -8.68 -39.55 10.99
C THR A 364 -9.67 -39.53 9.82
N GLN A 365 -9.21 -39.85 8.60
CA GLN A 365 -10.11 -39.92 7.45
C GLN A 365 -11.26 -40.91 7.65
N ALA A 366 -11.02 -42.04 8.32
CA ALA A 366 -12.06 -43.01 8.65
C ALA A 366 -13.10 -42.44 9.62
N GLU A 367 -12.68 -41.67 10.64
CA GLU A 367 -13.60 -41.02 11.57
C GLU A 367 -14.39 -39.89 10.89
N ILE A 368 -13.78 -39.14 9.97
CA ILE A 368 -14.48 -38.13 9.16
C ILE A 368 -15.57 -38.82 8.31
N ALA A 369 -15.21 -39.89 7.59
CA ALA A 369 -16.17 -40.65 6.81
C ALA A 369 -17.32 -41.22 7.68
N GLN A 370 -17.02 -41.64 8.91
CA GLN A 370 -18.01 -42.18 9.85
C GLN A 370 -18.97 -41.11 10.40
N HIS A 371 -18.46 -39.96 10.85
CA HIS A 371 -19.24 -38.97 11.59
C HIS A 371 -19.82 -37.87 10.70
N VAL A 372 -19.07 -37.47 9.67
CA VAL A 372 -19.46 -36.42 8.72
C VAL A 372 -20.06 -37.04 7.46
N GLY A 373 -19.39 -38.02 6.85
CA GLY A 373 -19.79 -38.61 5.57
C GLY A 373 -19.39 -37.72 4.38
N ASN A 374 -20.22 -37.72 3.32
CA ASN A 374 -20.02 -36.90 2.12
C ASN A 374 -21.32 -36.14 1.76
N PRO A 375 -21.73 -35.16 2.57
CA PRO A 375 -23.00 -34.45 2.37
C PRO A 375 -23.03 -33.73 1.01
N GLN A 376 -24.11 -33.92 0.25
CA GLN A 376 -24.33 -33.31 -1.08
C GLN A 376 -25.41 -32.23 -1.07
N THR A 377 -26.23 -32.16 -0.01
CA THR A 377 -27.29 -31.16 0.17
C THR A 377 -27.11 -30.37 1.46
N ASP A 378 -27.76 -29.22 1.58
CA ASP A 378 -27.68 -28.37 2.77
C ASP A 378 -28.25 -29.06 4.01
N ASP A 379 -29.35 -29.80 3.86
CA ASP A 379 -29.93 -30.61 4.93
C ASP A 379 -28.96 -31.70 5.42
N GLU A 380 -28.26 -32.36 4.50
CA GLU A 380 -27.24 -33.34 4.84
C GLU A 380 -26.03 -32.69 5.54
N MET A 381 -25.65 -31.48 5.10
CA MET A 381 -24.57 -30.69 5.70
C MET A 381 -24.91 -30.29 7.13
N LEU A 382 -26.14 -29.81 7.37
CA LEU A 382 -26.64 -29.47 8.70
C LEU A 382 -26.69 -30.69 9.62
N ALA A 383 -27.21 -31.82 9.13
CA ALA A 383 -27.25 -33.06 9.89
C ALA A 383 -25.83 -33.57 10.23
N ALA A 384 -24.89 -33.45 9.30
CA ALA A 384 -23.48 -33.79 9.53
C ALA A 384 -22.82 -32.88 10.58
N ALA A 385 -23.09 -31.57 10.52
CA ALA A 385 -22.62 -30.62 11.53
C ALA A 385 -23.14 -30.97 12.93
N GLN A 386 -24.44 -31.28 13.05
CA GLN A 386 -25.05 -31.68 14.32
C GLN A 386 -24.42 -32.96 14.90
N ARG A 387 -24.22 -33.99 14.07
CA ARG A 387 -23.55 -35.24 14.48
C ARG A 387 -22.13 -34.98 14.96
N LEU A 388 -21.35 -34.19 14.21
CA LEU A 388 -19.99 -33.84 14.57
C LEU A 388 -19.97 -33.08 15.91
N HIS A 389 -20.83 -32.07 16.10
CA HIS A 389 -20.89 -31.31 17.34
C HIS A 389 -21.29 -32.18 18.55
N ALA A 390 -22.21 -33.13 18.38
CA ALA A 390 -22.55 -34.09 19.42
C ALA A 390 -21.33 -34.96 19.81
N GLU A 391 -20.58 -35.45 18.82
CA GLU A 391 -19.35 -36.22 19.04
C GLU A 391 -18.26 -35.39 19.74
N LEU A 392 -18.04 -34.14 19.30
CA LEU A 392 -17.07 -33.21 19.90
C LEU A 392 -17.39 -32.84 21.36
N ARG A 393 -18.66 -32.90 21.76
CA ARG A 393 -19.10 -32.73 23.15
C ARG A 393 -18.90 -33.98 24.01
N SER A 394 -18.67 -35.15 23.41
CA SER A 394 -18.47 -36.38 24.16
C SER A 394 -17.15 -36.37 24.94
N GLY A 395 -17.18 -36.76 26.22
CA GLY A 395 -15.98 -36.82 27.05
C GLY A 395 -14.93 -37.81 26.52
N LYS A 396 -15.36 -38.85 25.78
CA LYS A 396 -14.46 -39.79 25.11
C LYS A 396 -13.70 -39.11 23.97
N ARG A 397 -14.39 -38.36 23.10
CA ARG A 397 -13.75 -37.62 22.01
C ARG A 397 -12.79 -36.57 22.53
N GLN A 398 -13.20 -35.77 23.52
CA GLN A 398 -12.34 -34.75 24.12
C GLN A 398 -11.03 -35.34 24.64
N LYS A 399 -11.09 -36.45 25.39
CA LYS A 399 -9.89 -37.14 25.89
C LYS A 399 -9.00 -37.64 24.75
N LEU A 400 -9.60 -38.19 23.68
CA LEU A 400 -8.87 -38.69 22.53
C LEU A 400 -8.18 -37.58 21.73
N THR A 401 -8.90 -36.51 21.38
CA THR A 401 -8.34 -35.37 20.65
C THR A 401 -7.22 -34.71 21.44
N ARG A 402 -7.41 -34.47 22.74
CA ARG A 402 -6.35 -33.90 23.60
C ARG A 402 -5.10 -34.77 23.68
N ARG A 403 -5.25 -36.10 23.71
CA ARG A 403 -4.11 -37.04 23.67
C ARG A 403 -3.36 -36.93 22.34
N ARG A 404 -4.09 -36.97 21.22
CA ARG A 404 -3.50 -36.81 19.86
C ARG A 404 -2.82 -35.44 19.71
N ALA A 405 -3.41 -34.39 20.24
CA ALA A 405 -2.86 -33.04 20.24
C ALA A 405 -1.56 -32.94 21.04
N ARG A 406 -1.47 -33.63 22.20
CA ARG A 406 -0.21 -33.72 22.96
C ARG A 406 0.88 -34.43 22.17
N GLU A 407 0.57 -35.57 21.58
CA GLU A 407 1.51 -36.30 20.71
C GLU A 407 1.95 -35.43 19.52
N TYR A 408 1.05 -34.59 18.98
CA TYR A 408 1.36 -33.63 17.91
C TYR A 408 2.29 -32.52 18.41
N ALA A 409 2.01 -31.94 19.59
CA ALA A 409 2.84 -30.94 20.24
C ALA A 409 4.26 -31.45 20.47
N ASP A 410 4.43 -32.70 20.92
CA ASP A 410 5.75 -33.33 21.10
C ASP A 410 6.57 -33.32 19.81
N ARG A 411 5.94 -33.59 18.65
CA ARG A 411 6.63 -33.57 17.35
C ARG A 411 6.93 -32.15 16.86
N LEU A 412 6.05 -31.19 17.16
CA LEU A 412 6.30 -29.76 16.88
C LEU A 412 7.47 -29.24 17.74
N ILE A 413 7.54 -29.62 19.01
CA ILE A 413 8.66 -29.30 19.89
C ILE A 413 9.95 -29.88 19.31
N GLU A 414 9.93 -31.15 18.88
CA GLU A 414 11.10 -31.76 18.27
C GLU A 414 11.52 -31.06 16.96
N HIS A 415 10.57 -30.59 16.15
CA HIS A 415 10.86 -29.77 14.96
C HIS A 415 11.64 -28.49 15.33
N VAL A 416 11.20 -27.75 16.35
CA VAL A 416 11.89 -26.54 16.82
C VAL A 416 13.23 -26.87 17.45
N ARG A 417 13.32 -27.97 18.21
CA ARG A 417 14.58 -28.44 18.82
C ARG A 417 15.61 -28.78 17.76
N ALA A 418 15.23 -29.53 16.72
CA ALA A 418 16.12 -29.90 15.63
C ALA A 418 16.61 -28.68 14.84
N ALA A 419 15.79 -27.62 14.76
CA ALA A 419 16.11 -26.42 14.01
C ALA A 419 17.02 -25.44 14.78
N ALA A 420 16.83 -25.27 16.10
CA ALA A 420 17.48 -24.21 16.88
C ALA A 420 18.13 -24.65 18.20
N ASP A 421 17.77 -25.82 18.74
CA ASP A 421 18.24 -26.38 20.03
C ASP A 421 18.40 -25.34 21.17
N PRO A 422 17.34 -24.60 21.52
CA PRO A 422 17.42 -23.51 22.50
C PRO A 422 17.70 -24.04 23.92
N LYS A 423 18.39 -23.25 24.75
CA LYS A 423 18.68 -23.57 26.15
C LYS A 423 17.78 -22.77 27.10
N PRO A 424 17.53 -23.26 28.33
CA PRO A 424 16.76 -22.51 29.32
C PRO A 424 17.29 -21.08 29.50
N GLY A 425 16.38 -20.11 29.48
CA GLY A 425 16.69 -18.68 29.53
C GLY A 425 16.93 -18.00 28.18
N ASP A 426 17.07 -18.77 27.09
CA ASP A 426 17.15 -18.22 25.73
C ASP A 426 15.80 -17.63 25.28
N THR A 427 15.83 -16.92 24.16
CA THR A 427 14.64 -16.33 23.52
C THR A 427 14.42 -16.93 22.14
N LEU A 428 13.21 -17.42 21.89
CA LEU A 428 12.72 -17.80 20.56
C LEU A 428 12.03 -16.61 19.91
N MET A 429 12.70 -15.95 18.98
CA MET A 429 12.13 -14.83 18.24
C MET A 429 11.46 -15.34 16.96
N LEU A 430 10.13 -15.39 16.98
CA LEU A 430 9.33 -15.78 15.81
C LEU A 430 9.27 -14.61 14.84
N VAL A 431 9.74 -14.83 13.60
CA VAL A 431 9.76 -13.82 12.54
C VAL A 431 8.80 -14.22 11.42
N ASP A 432 7.84 -13.35 11.15
CA ASP A 432 6.78 -13.60 10.15
C ASP A 432 6.26 -12.27 9.56
N LEU A 433 5.46 -12.30 8.50
CA LEU A 433 4.69 -11.13 8.05
C LEU A 433 3.48 -10.86 8.96
N GLY A 434 3.05 -11.90 9.67
CA GLY A 434 1.72 -12.12 10.24
C GLY A 434 1.04 -10.96 10.96
N TYR A 435 -0.19 -10.71 10.53
CA TYR A 435 -1.02 -9.55 10.89
C TYR A 435 -1.66 -9.59 12.29
N ASN A 436 -1.78 -10.78 12.88
CA ASN A 436 -2.43 -11.03 14.17
C ASN A 436 -1.58 -11.82 15.17
N GLY A 437 -0.45 -12.39 14.74
CA GLY A 437 0.32 -13.35 15.56
C GLY A 437 -0.47 -14.61 15.95
N SER A 438 -1.43 -15.05 15.12
CA SER A 438 -2.34 -16.14 15.48
C SER A 438 -1.65 -17.48 15.72
N ALA A 439 -0.54 -17.77 15.04
CA ALA A 439 0.24 -18.98 15.29
C ALA A 439 0.91 -18.92 16.68
N GLN A 440 1.53 -17.78 17.03
CA GLN A 440 2.12 -17.55 18.35
C GLN A 440 1.09 -17.74 19.46
N ASN A 441 -0.14 -17.24 19.31
CA ASN A 441 -1.21 -17.44 20.31
C ASN A 441 -1.39 -18.89 20.74
N GLN A 442 -1.14 -19.83 19.85
CA GLN A 442 -1.34 -21.26 20.08
C GLN A 442 -0.09 -21.95 20.60
N ILE A 443 1.11 -21.52 20.15
CA ILE A 443 2.37 -22.23 20.43
C ILE A 443 3.23 -21.58 21.51
N ASP A 444 2.96 -20.34 21.92
CA ASP A 444 3.81 -19.60 22.88
C ASP A 444 3.98 -20.37 24.19
N GLY A 445 2.87 -20.79 24.81
CA GLY A 445 2.89 -21.61 26.02
C GLY A 445 3.57 -22.96 25.83
N ILE A 446 3.37 -23.60 24.67
CA ILE A 446 3.96 -24.92 24.36
C ILE A 446 5.49 -24.81 24.28
N LEU A 447 5.99 -23.81 23.57
CA LEU A 447 7.43 -23.63 23.36
C LEU A 447 8.12 -23.08 24.61
N SER A 448 7.51 -22.12 25.30
CA SER A 448 8.08 -21.55 26.53
C SER A 448 8.18 -22.59 27.65
N GLU A 449 7.17 -23.45 27.83
CA GLU A 449 7.22 -24.55 28.81
C GLU A 449 8.23 -25.64 28.40
N ALA A 450 8.23 -26.05 27.13
CA ALA A 450 9.10 -27.15 26.67
C ALA A 450 10.59 -26.82 26.69
N PHE A 451 10.96 -25.56 26.51
CA PHE A 451 12.35 -25.12 26.42
C PHE A 451 12.80 -24.22 27.57
N GLU A 452 11.91 -23.87 28.50
CA GLU A 452 12.16 -22.88 29.57
C GLU A 452 12.69 -21.55 28.98
N CYS A 453 12.13 -21.14 27.85
CA CYS A 453 12.55 -19.98 27.06
C CYS A 453 11.49 -18.88 27.02
N HIS A 454 11.91 -17.66 26.69
CA HIS A 454 11.00 -16.58 26.33
C HIS A 454 10.60 -16.70 24.86
N VAL A 455 9.33 -16.48 24.51
CA VAL A 455 8.87 -16.43 23.12
C VAL A 455 8.52 -14.98 22.77
N ALA A 456 9.05 -14.49 21.65
CA ALA A 456 8.84 -13.12 21.19
C ALA A 456 8.42 -13.11 19.72
N GLY A 457 7.22 -12.62 19.41
CA GLY A 457 6.74 -12.45 18.04
C GLY A 457 7.15 -11.10 17.47
N ARG A 458 7.80 -11.13 16.32
CA ARG A 458 8.21 -9.95 15.57
C ARG A 458 7.64 -10.05 14.17
N TYR A 459 6.79 -9.09 13.83
CA TYR A 459 5.96 -9.11 12.63
C TYR A 459 6.21 -7.89 11.76
N LEU A 460 6.05 -8.02 10.45
CA LEU A 460 6.11 -6.86 9.54
C LEU A 460 4.99 -5.85 9.88
N LEU A 461 3.76 -6.36 10.00
CA LEU A 461 2.55 -5.60 10.31
C LEU A 461 1.79 -6.35 11.40
N LEU A 462 1.36 -5.67 12.47
CA LEU A 462 0.61 -6.27 13.58
C LEU A 462 -0.56 -5.37 13.97
N ARG A 463 -1.80 -5.79 13.69
CA ARG A 463 -3.02 -5.14 14.21
C ARG A 463 -3.47 -5.70 15.56
N GLU A 464 -3.09 -6.94 15.86
CA GLU A 464 -3.50 -7.76 17.01
C GLU A 464 -4.98 -7.59 17.44
N MET A 465 -5.86 -8.41 16.88
CA MET A 465 -7.30 -8.38 17.22
C MET A 465 -7.67 -8.91 18.61
N SER A 466 -6.72 -9.42 19.38
CA SER A 466 -6.96 -9.97 20.71
C SER A 466 -5.82 -9.62 21.65
N ALA A 467 -6.10 -8.91 22.74
CA ALA A 467 -5.09 -8.53 23.73
C ALA A 467 -4.58 -9.76 24.51
N THR A 468 -3.67 -10.52 23.89
CA THR A 468 -3.23 -11.81 24.41
C THR A 468 -2.26 -11.69 25.59
N GLY A 469 -1.64 -10.52 25.76
CA GLY A 469 -0.61 -10.28 26.77
C GLY A 469 0.74 -10.94 26.45
N LEU A 470 0.85 -11.59 25.29
CA LEU A 470 2.11 -12.18 24.81
C LEU A 470 3.08 -11.08 24.32
N ASP A 471 4.38 -11.39 24.28
CA ASP A 471 5.38 -10.47 23.72
C ASP A 471 5.26 -10.48 22.19
N LYS A 472 4.40 -9.61 21.67
CA LYS A 472 4.21 -9.38 20.24
C LYS A 472 4.49 -7.94 19.90
N LYS A 473 5.17 -7.74 18.78
CA LYS A 473 5.42 -6.43 18.22
C LYS A 473 5.40 -6.51 16.70
N GLY A 474 4.85 -5.48 16.07
CA GLY A 474 5.03 -5.23 14.65
C GLY A 474 6.03 -4.10 14.39
N MET A 475 6.75 -4.14 13.27
CA MET A 475 7.41 -2.92 12.77
C MET A 475 6.35 -1.83 12.51
N LEU A 476 5.22 -2.24 11.93
CA LEU A 476 4.01 -1.43 11.78
C LEU A 476 2.94 -1.95 12.75
N ASP A 477 2.66 -1.22 13.84
CA ASP A 477 1.59 -1.58 14.78
C ASP A 477 1.00 -0.38 15.53
N VAL A 478 0.11 -0.67 16.48
CA VAL A 478 -0.65 0.32 17.27
C VAL A 478 0.20 1.30 18.08
N ARG A 479 1.50 1.02 18.27
CA ARG A 479 2.44 1.94 18.94
C ARG A 479 2.79 3.13 18.05
N HIS A 480 2.60 3.01 16.74
CA HIS A 480 3.04 3.98 15.75
C HIS A 480 1.88 4.47 14.87
N PHE A 481 0.94 3.58 14.54
CA PHE A 481 -0.19 3.88 13.64
C PHE A 481 -1.52 3.64 14.34
N ASP A 482 -2.58 4.34 13.91
CA ASP A 482 -3.91 4.07 14.44
C ASP A 482 -4.45 2.70 13.94
N PRO A 483 -5.34 2.06 14.71
CA PRO A 483 -5.90 0.76 14.34
C PRO A 483 -6.63 0.73 12.99
N GLY A 484 -7.23 1.86 12.57
CA GLY A 484 -7.96 1.96 11.30
C GLY A 484 -7.03 1.82 10.10
N LEU A 485 -5.85 2.43 10.14
CA LEU A 485 -4.83 2.23 9.11
C LEU A 485 -4.35 0.78 9.07
N LEU A 486 -4.05 0.19 10.23
CA LEU A 486 -3.57 -1.19 10.30
C LEU A 486 -4.60 -2.17 9.73
N GLU A 487 -5.88 -1.98 10.03
CA GLU A 487 -6.99 -2.75 9.46
C GLU A 487 -7.08 -2.57 7.93
N ALA A 488 -6.95 -1.33 7.45
CA ALA A 488 -7.00 -1.03 6.02
C ALA A 488 -5.85 -1.72 5.26
N LEU A 489 -4.62 -1.66 5.79
CA LEU A 489 -3.47 -2.35 5.21
C LEU A 489 -3.68 -3.87 5.20
N CYS A 490 -4.14 -4.44 6.33
CA CYS A 490 -4.48 -5.86 6.46
C CYS A 490 -5.51 -6.34 5.42
N GLY A 491 -6.36 -5.46 4.91
CA GLY A 491 -7.37 -5.80 3.90
C GLY A 491 -6.83 -6.23 2.53
N ASN A 492 -5.57 -5.92 2.20
CA ASN A 492 -4.98 -6.20 0.88
C ASN A 492 -3.67 -7.01 0.95
N VAL A 493 -3.32 -7.56 2.12
CA VAL A 493 -1.99 -8.17 2.37
C VAL A 493 -1.70 -9.43 1.57
N ALA A 494 -2.72 -10.06 1.00
CA ALA A 494 -2.57 -11.26 0.18
C ALA A 494 -1.57 -11.05 -0.98
N VAL A 495 -1.46 -9.85 -1.55
CA VAL A 495 -0.44 -9.55 -2.57
C VAL A 495 0.98 -9.66 -2.01
N ILE A 496 1.21 -9.19 -0.78
CA ILE A 496 2.51 -9.26 -0.12
C ILE A 496 2.86 -10.71 0.21
N GLU A 497 1.91 -11.47 0.76
CA GLU A 497 2.08 -12.91 1.03
C GLU A 497 2.47 -13.69 -0.23
N GLN A 498 1.79 -13.43 -1.36
CA GLN A 498 2.10 -14.11 -2.63
C GLN A 498 3.47 -13.76 -3.20
N LEU A 499 4.00 -12.56 -2.93
CA LEU A 499 5.33 -12.14 -3.36
C LEU A 499 6.44 -12.61 -2.40
N ALA A 500 6.11 -12.80 -1.12
CA ALA A 500 7.05 -13.19 -0.08
C ALA A 500 7.18 -14.70 0.14
N THR A 501 6.22 -15.49 -0.38
CA THR A 501 6.16 -16.94 -0.16
C THR A 501 7.21 -17.73 -0.95
N TYR A 502 7.29 -19.04 -0.71
CA TYR A 502 8.10 -20.01 -1.44
C TYR A 502 7.21 -21.15 -1.95
N GLU A 503 7.61 -21.84 -3.01
CA GLU A 503 6.85 -22.97 -3.56
C GLU A 503 6.97 -24.21 -2.67
N LEU A 504 6.23 -24.22 -1.56
CA LEU A 504 6.22 -25.30 -0.59
C LEU A 504 4.81 -25.53 -0.05
N GLY A 505 4.36 -26.79 -0.04
CA GLY A 505 3.07 -27.16 0.52
C GLY A 505 3.00 -26.86 2.02
N SER A 506 1.81 -26.50 2.52
CA SER A 506 1.61 -26.25 3.95
C SER A 506 1.88 -27.51 4.78
N VAL A 507 2.55 -27.32 5.92
CA VAL A 507 2.77 -28.39 6.90
C VAL A 507 1.46 -28.81 7.54
N ILE A 508 1.25 -30.12 7.58
CA ILE A 508 0.08 -30.78 8.16
C ILE A 508 0.43 -31.70 9.33
N ASP A 509 1.67 -32.18 9.43
CA ASP A 509 2.17 -32.97 10.57
C ASP A 509 3.71 -32.96 10.56
N TYR A 510 4.32 -33.68 11.49
CA TYR A 510 5.76 -33.89 11.58
C TYR A 510 6.06 -35.38 11.79
N THR A 511 7.26 -35.82 11.42
CA THR A 511 7.80 -37.12 11.82
C THR A 511 8.17 -37.13 13.30
N LYS A 512 8.54 -38.30 13.85
CA LYS A 512 9.04 -38.39 15.23
C LYS A 512 10.36 -37.65 15.45
N SER A 513 11.15 -37.43 14.40
CA SER A 513 12.38 -36.63 14.40
C SER A 513 12.12 -35.14 14.17
N GLY A 514 10.86 -34.71 14.05
CA GLY A 514 10.50 -33.32 13.81
C GLY A 514 10.57 -32.88 12.34
N ASP A 515 10.72 -33.80 11.39
CA ASP A 515 10.74 -33.44 9.97
C ASP A 515 9.32 -33.08 9.49
N PRO A 516 9.13 -31.95 8.78
CA PRO A 516 7.81 -31.49 8.36
C PRO A 516 7.19 -32.38 7.26
N ILE A 517 5.92 -32.74 7.47
CA ILE A 517 5.06 -33.46 6.51
C ILE A 517 4.11 -32.43 5.88
N ARG A 518 4.09 -32.38 4.55
CA ARG A 518 3.41 -31.32 3.78
C ARG A 518 2.29 -31.87 2.90
N LYS A 519 1.36 -31.00 2.53
CA LYS A 519 0.46 -31.25 1.38
C LYS A 519 1.25 -31.16 0.06
N GLY A 520 0.72 -31.74 -1.02
CA GLY A 520 1.24 -31.48 -2.37
C GLY A 520 1.12 -30.00 -2.74
N SER A 521 2.12 -29.44 -3.43
CA SER A 521 2.09 -28.07 -3.94
C SER A 521 1.34 -28.00 -5.27
N GLY A 522 0.38 -27.08 -5.39
CA GLY A 522 -0.45 -26.90 -6.60
C GLY A 522 -0.06 -25.70 -7.48
N VAL A 523 1.02 -24.98 -7.16
CA VAL A 523 1.37 -23.72 -7.86
C VAL A 523 2.10 -24.03 -9.18
N LYS A 524 1.63 -23.43 -10.27
CA LYS A 524 2.19 -23.58 -11.63
C LYS A 524 3.50 -22.77 -11.76
N GLY A 525 4.55 -23.36 -12.35
CA GLY A 525 5.90 -22.79 -12.37
C GLY A 525 6.11 -21.36 -12.92
N ARG A 526 5.18 -20.76 -13.66
CA ARG A 526 5.29 -19.37 -14.16
C ARG A 526 5.16 -18.32 -13.05
N GLN A 527 4.25 -18.52 -12.08
CA GLN A 527 4.09 -17.63 -10.93
C GLN A 527 5.33 -17.65 -10.03
N SER A 528 5.97 -18.82 -9.91
CA SER A 528 7.25 -18.98 -9.19
C SER A 528 8.35 -18.14 -9.82
N ASN A 529 8.52 -18.13 -11.16
CA ASN A 529 9.56 -17.32 -11.80
C ASN A 529 9.41 -15.82 -11.55
N VAL A 530 8.18 -15.28 -11.66
CA VAL A 530 7.94 -13.84 -11.41
C VAL A 530 8.18 -13.50 -9.94
N ARG A 531 7.70 -14.34 -9.02
CA ARG A 531 7.96 -14.18 -7.59
C ARG A 531 9.45 -14.18 -7.29
N ASP A 532 10.20 -15.13 -7.82
CA ASP A 532 11.63 -15.26 -7.58
C ASP A 532 12.40 -14.04 -8.14
N ALA A 533 11.98 -13.49 -9.29
CA ALA A 533 12.52 -12.24 -9.83
C ALA A 533 12.22 -11.03 -8.91
N VAL A 534 11.00 -10.93 -8.38
CA VAL A 534 10.66 -9.91 -7.36
C VAL A 534 11.54 -10.07 -6.13
N GLN A 535 11.69 -11.28 -5.60
CA GLN A 535 12.51 -11.54 -4.41
C GLN A 535 13.99 -11.23 -4.65
N LYS A 536 14.51 -11.49 -5.85
CA LYS A 536 15.84 -11.07 -6.27
C LYS A 536 15.99 -9.55 -6.20
N GLY A 537 15.00 -8.79 -6.65
CA GLY A 537 14.98 -7.33 -6.54
C GLY A 537 15.00 -6.83 -5.11
N VAL A 538 14.22 -7.46 -4.22
CA VAL A 538 14.20 -7.16 -2.77
C VAL A 538 15.58 -7.38 -2.15
N VAL A 539 16.20 -8.53 -2.44
CA VAL A 539 17.55 -8.85 -1.96
C VAL A 539 18.61 -7.89 -2.53
N ALA A 540 18.48 -7.49 -3.79
CA ALA A 540 19.37 -6.52 -4.41
C ALA A 540 19.29 -5.14 -3.71
N PHE A 541 18.07 -4.68 -3.38
CA PHE A 541 17.87 -3.47 -2.60
C PHE A 541 18.51 -3.58 -1.22
N ALA A 542 18.23 -4.66 -0.49
CA ALA A 542 18.79 -4.86 0.85
C ALA A 542 20.32 -4.84 0.87
N LYS A 543 20.96 -5.45 -0.13
CA LYS A 543 22.42 -5.41 -0.30
C LYS A 543 22.93 -4.00 -0.62
N ALA A 544 22.26 -3.29 -1.52
CA ALA A 544 22.60 -1.93 -1.88
C ALA A 544 22.45 -0.97 -0.68
N ALA A 545 21.45 -1.20 0.16
CA ALA A 545 21.16 -0.40 1.36
C ALA A 545 22.15 -0.62 2.51
N MET A 546 22.95 -1.69 2.51
CA MET A 546 24.07 -1.83 3.45
C MET A 546 25.16 -0.78 3.23
N ASN A 547 25.31 -0.29 2.00
CA ASN A 547 26.23 0.78 1.63
C ASN A 547 25.48 1.78 0.73
N PRO A 548 24.55 2.56 1.32
CA PRO A 548 23.70 3.44 0.54
C PRO A 548 24.54 4.55 -0.11
N PRO A 549 24.11 5.13 -1.26
CA PRO A 549 24.82 6.21 -1.94
C PRO A 549 24.66 7.56 -1.22
N ILE A 550 24.95 7.58 0.08
CA ILE A 550 24.67 8.65 1.01
C ILE A 550 25.92 8.89 1.85
N ILE A 551 26.35 10.15 1.95
CA ILE A 551 27.39 10.60 2.88
C ILE A 551 26.74 11.57 3.86
N ARG A 552 26.72 11.21 5.14
CA ARG A 552 26.13 12.05 6.20
C ARG A 552 26.85 11.90 7.55
N GLN A 553 26.78 12.94 8.37
CA GLN A 553 27.34 12.94 9.73
C GLN A 553 26.37 12.39 10.77
N HIS A 554 25.08 12.70 10.61
CA HIS A 554 24.04 12.35 11.58
C HIS A 554 22.78 11.85 10.85
N ASN A 555 22.09 10.89 11.46
CA ASN A 555 20.80 10.38 11.00
C ASN A 555 19.88 10.12 12.21
N SER A 556 19.43 11.21 12.85
CA SER A 556 18.68 11.11 14.12
C SER A 556 17.31 10.44 13.98
N HIS A 557 16.75 10.40 12.77
CA HIS A 557 15.42 9.86 12.47
C HIS A 557 15.49 8.57 11.66
N GLU A 558 16.60 7.82 11.67
CA GLU A 558 16.78 6.64 10.82
C GLU A 558 15.72 5.56 11.03
N GLU A 559 15.56 5.08 12.27
CA GLU A 559 14.65 3.98 12.60
C GLU A 559 13.20 4.36 12.25
N GLU A 560 12.79 5.55 12.67
CA GLU A 560 11.46 6.09 12.41
C GLU A 560 11.24 6.39 10.92
N GLY A 561 12.24 6.94 10.24
CA GLY A 561 12.18 7.27 8.83
C GLY A 561 12.02 6.05 7.95
N TRP A 562 12.70 4.94 8.27
CA TRP A 562 12.50 3.66 7.58
C TRP A 562 11.13 3.05 7.88
N ARG A 563 10.62 3.15 9.11
CA ARG A 563 9.27 2.70 9.47
C ARG A 563 8.19 3.47 8.70
N GLU A 564 8.25 4.81 8.70
CA GLU A 564 7.33 5.68 7.95
C GLU A 564 7.44 5.42 6.44
N THR A 565 8.68 5.32 5.93
CA THR A 565 8.93 4.95 4.53
C THR A 565 8.23 3.64 4.17
N ALA A 566 8.42 2.58 4.95
CA ALA A 566 7.80 1.28 4.70
C ALA A 566 6.27 1.36 4.73
N ALA A 567 5.70 2.10 5.70
CA ALA A 567 4.26 2.33 5.79
C ALA A 567 3.72 3.07 4.55
N ASN A 568 4.41 4.11 4.09
CA ASN A 568 4.01 4.92 2.93
C ASN A 568 4.10 4.12 1.63
N VAL A 569 5.17 3.37 1.44
CA VAL A 569 5.39 2.48 0.28
C VAL A 569 4.30 1.40 0.24
N LEU A 570 4.01 0.74 1.37
CA LEU A 570 2.95 -0.27 1.45
C LEU A 570 1.56 0.34 1.22
N THR A 571 1.24 1.46 1.86
CA THR A 571 -0.05 2.14 1.68
C THR A 571 -0.26 2.49 0.21
N ARG A 572 0.76 3.05 -0.44
CA ARG A 572 0.71 3.39 -1.86
C ARG A 572 0.57 2.14 -2.73
N PHE A 573 1.29 1.06 -2.44
CA PHE A 573 1.18 -0.18 -3.22
C PHE A 573 -0.19 -0.83 -3.09
N LEU A 574 -0.71 -0.88 -1.87
CA LEU A 574 -1.96 -1.56 -1.57
C LEU A 574 -3.19 -0.76 -2.00
N PHE A 575 -3.12 0.56 -2.20
CA PHE A 575 -4.28 1.37 -2.57
C PHE A 575 -4.13 2.14 -3.88
N LEU A 576 -2.91 2.53 -4.27
CA LEU A 576 -2.61 3.26 -5.49
C LEU A 576 -1.52 2.55 -6.33
N PRO A 577 -1.72 1.28 -6.74
CA PRO A 577 -0.77 0.56 -7.58
C PRO A 577 -0.62 1.25 -8.94
N GLN A 578 0.60 1.28 -9.46
CA GLN A 578 0.91 1.79 -10.80
C GLN A 578 0.59 0.72 -11.87
N PRO A 579 0.25 1.11 -13.11
CA PRO A 579 -0.05 0.16 -14.18
C PRO A 579 1.05 -0.88 -14.41
N GLY A 580 2.33 -0.47 -14.41
CA GLY A 580 3.46 -1.41 -14.58
C GLY A 580 3.58 -2.44 -13.46
N GLU A 581 3.18 -2.09 -12.24
CA GLU A 581 3.16 -3.02 -11.10
C GLU A 581 2.04 -4.06 -11.25
N LEU A 582 0.87 -3.64 -11.74
CA LEU A 582 -0.26 -4.54 -11.99
C LEU A 582 0.01 -5.50 -13.14
N GLU A 583 0.74 -5.06 -14.17
CA GLU A 583 1.14 -5.93 -15.28
C GLU A 583 2.05 -7.08 -14.83
N VAL A 584 2.87 -6.88 -13.79
CA VAL A 584 3.66 -7.95 -13.17
C VAL A 584 2.77 -8.94 -12.41
N LEU A 585 1.69 -8.45 -11.80
CA LEU A 585 0.83 -9.22 -10.88
C LEU A 585 -0.38 -9.88 -11.56
N LYS A 586 -0.73 -9.50 -12.80
CA LYS A 586 -1.97 -9.95 -13.45
C LYS A 586 -2.14 -11.46 -13.57
N ASP A 587 -1.02 -12.18 -13.64
CA ASP A 587 -0.99 -13.65 -13.78
C ASP A 587 -0.95 -14.38 -12.42
N PHE A 588 -0.95 -13.65 -11.28
CA PHE A 588 -0.90 -14.27 -9.96
C PHE A 588 -2.26 -14.85 -9.57
N GLU A 589 -2.22 -16.10 -9.13
CA GLU A 589 -3.34 -16.81 -8.52
C GLU A 589 -3.10 -16.97 -7.00
N HIS A 590 -4.16 -16.91 -6.18
CA HIS A 590 -4.11 -17.13 -4.73
C HIS A 590 -5.02 -18.29 -4.34
N ASP A 591 -4.55 -19.08 -3.39
CA ASP A 591 -5.23 -20.26 -2.86
C ASP A 591 -5.94 -19.91 -1.55
N ILE A 592 -7.28 -19.89 -1.56
CA ILE A 592 -8.09 -19.64 -0.36
C ILE A 592 -8.07 -20.91 0.50
N ASN A 593 -7.01 -21.07 1.29
CA ASN A 593 -6.82 -22.22 2.16
C ASN A 593 -7.73 -22.15 3.40
N MET A 594 -8.99 -22.56 3.25
CA MET A 594 -9.91 -22.95 4.34
C MET A 594 -10.38 -24.40 4.18
N GLY A 595 -9.55 -25.25 3.56
CA GLY A 595 -9.82 -26.68 3.37
C GLY A 595 -10.41 -27.07 2.02
N SER A 596 -10.58 -26.14 1.08
CA SER A 596 -10.97 -26.37 -0.33
C SER A 596 -9.81 -26.07 -1.29
N GLU A 597 -9.73 -26.76 -2.43
CA GLU A 597 -8.71 -26.56 -3.48
C GLU A 597 -9.07 -25.41 -4.44
N ARG A 598 -9.67 -24.32 -3.93
CA ARG A 598 -10.19 -23.23 -4.77
C ARG A 598 -9.14 -22.14 -4.98
N VAL A 599 -8.64 -22.05 -6.21
CA VAL A 599 -7.70 -21.02 -6.66
C VAL A 599 -8.47 -19.87 -7.32
N VAL A 600 -8.13 -18.63 -6.97
CA VAL A 600 -8.73 -17.41 -7.54
C VAL A 600 -7.64 -16.43 -7.99
N PRO A 601 -7.80 -15.74 -9.12
CA PRO A 601 -6.89 -14.66 -9.52
C PRO A 601 -6.80 -13.57 -8.45
N LEU A 602 -5.63 -12.96 -8.31
CA LEU A 602 -5.38 -11.92 -7.31
C LEU A 602 -6.33 -10.72 -7.45
N PHE A 603 -6.65 -10.36 -8.69
CA PHE A 603 -7.62 -9.31 -9.04
C PHE A 603 -8.20 -9.57 -10.45
N LYS A 604 -9.44 -9.12 -10.69
CA LYS A 604 -10.10 -9.13 -12.02
C LYS A 604 -10.74 -7.76 -12.34
N PRO A 605 -10.09 -6.92 -13.15
CA PRO A 605 -10.59 -5.55 -13.42
C PRO A 605 -12.02 -5.50 -13.98
N GLU A 606 -12.40 -6.45 -14.83
CA GLU A 606 -13.73 -6.47 -15.44
C GLU A 606 -14.88 -6.65 -14.43
N PHE A 607 -14.62 -7.33 -13.30
CA PHE A 607 -15.60 -7.51 -12.24
C PHE A 607 -15.88 -6.22 -11.49
N ALA A 608 -14.86 -5.40 -11.24
CA ALA A 608 -15.06 -4.11 -10.59
C ALA A 608 -15.92 -3.19 -11.46
N ALA A 609 -15.63 -3.09 -12.76
CA ALA A 609 -16.41 -2.23 -13.68
C ALA A 609 -17.90 -2.58 -13.68
N GLU A 610 -18.25 -3.88 -13.82
CA GLU A 610 -19.64 -4.34 -13.74
C GLU A 610 -20.24 -4.09 -12.35
N GLY A 611 -19.50 -4.41 -11.28
CA GLY A 611 -19.91 -4.21 -9.90
C GLY A 611 -20.22 -2.76 -9.55
N MET A 612 -19.39 -1.81 -9.99
CA MET A 612 -19.58 -0.38 -9.76
C MET A 612 -20.72 0.18 -10.61
N ARG A 613 -20.90 -0.25 -11.86
CA ARG A 613 -22.08 0.16 -12.65
C ARG A 613 -23.39 -0.30 -11.99
N ARG A 614 -23.39 -1.46 -11.31
CA ARG A 614 -24.55 -2.00 -10.58
C ARG A 614 -24.77 -1.38 -9.21
N ARG A 615 -23.71 -1.17 -8.43
CA ARG A 615 -23.79 -0.85 -6.99
C ARG A 615 -23.12 0.47 -6.60
N GLY A 616 -22.48 1.16 -7.53
CA GLY A 616 -21.64 2.32 -7.27
C GLY A 616 -20.48 1.97 -6.32
N LEU A 617 -20.09 2.93 -5.49
CA LEU A 617 -19.07 2.73 -4.45
C LEU A 617 -19.46 1.66 -3.40
N PHE A 618 -20.74 1.26 -3.29
CA PHE A 618 -21.15 0.16 -2.40
C PHE A 618 -20.71 -1.23 -2.89
N TYR A 619 -20.25 -1.35 -4.14
CA TYR A 619 -19.54 -2.56 -4.59
C TYR A 619 -18.40 -2.94 -3.63
N MET A 620 -17.75 -1.93 -3.03
CA MET A 620 -16.64 -2.10 -2.10
C MET A 620 -17.03 -2.74 -0.76
N LYS A 621 -18.32 -2.79 -0.41
CA LYS A 621 -18.81 -3.29 0.88
C LYS A 621 -18.96 -4.82 0.85
N GLY A 622 -18.04 -5.53 1.49
CA GLY A 622 -18.12 -6.99 1.66
C GLY A 622 -17.56 -7.81 0.50
N SER A 623 -16.88 -7.18 -0.47
CA SER A 623 -16.13 -7.91 -1.50
C SER A 623 -15.03 -8.76 -0.83
N ALA A 624 -15.00 -10.06 -1.11
CA ALA A 624 -13.97 -10.98 -0.61
C ALA A 624 -12.72 -10.99 -1.51
N ARG A 625 -12.57 -9.98 -2.38
CA ARG A 625 -11.46 -9.84 -3.31
C ARG A 625 -10.17 -9.54 -2.57
N MET A 626 -9.11 -10.21 -2.99
CA MET A 626 -7.83 -10.23 -2.28
C MET A 626 -6.99 -8.98 -2.57
N PHE A 627 -7.26 -8.28 -3.67
CA PHE A 627 -6.61 -7.02 -4.02
C PHE A 627 -7.57 -6.06 -4.77
N LEU A 628 -8.65 -5.66 -4.12
CA LEU A 628 -9.72 -4.83 -4.69
C LEU A 628 -9.21 -3.51 -5.35
N PRO A 629 -8.25 -2.76 -4.77
CA PRO A 629 -7.71 -1.56 -5.40
C PRO A 629 -7.09 -1.80 -6.79
N ALA A 630 -6.54 -3.00 -7.05
CA ALA A 630 -6.03 -3.37 -8.37
C ALA A 630 -7.14 -3.57 -9.40
N GLU A 631 -8.30 -4.11 -8.99
CA GLU A 631 -9.46 -4.24 -9.88
C GLU A 631 -10.00 -2.87 -10.30
N MET A 632 -9.91 -1.89 -9.40
CA MET A 632 -10.38 -0.52 -9.63
C MET A 632 -9.32 0.37 -10.28
N ALA A 633 -8.20 -0.18 -10.73
CA ALA A 633 -7.10 0.62 -11.26
C ALA A 633 -7.42 1.28 -12.61
N SER A 634 -8.38 0.72 -13.36
CA SER A 634 -8.92 1.32 -14.59
C SER A 634 -9.85 2.51 -14.33
N GLU A 635 -10.30 2.69 -13.08
CA GLU A 635 -11.16 3.80 -12.70
C GLU A 635 -10.37 5.04 -12.29
N ASP A 636 -11.10 6.15 -12.19
CA ASP A 636 -10.57 7.38 -11.63
C ASP A 636 -9.96 7.15 -10.23
N MET A 637 -8.86 7.87 -9.97
CA MET A 637 -8.13 7.78 -8.71
C MET A 637 -9.01 8.06 -7.49
N ALA A 638 -10.02 8.92 -7.62
CA ALA A 638 -10.96 9.25 -6.56
C ALA A 638 -11.62 7.98 -5.99
N THR A 639 -11.94 7.00 -6.82
CA THR A 639 -12.59 5.74 -6.41
C THR A 639 -11.70 4.93 -5.46
N ARG A 640 -10.39 4.84 -5.76
CA ARG A 640 -9.40 4.16 -4.91
C ARG A 640 -9.11 4.92 -3.62
N LEU A 641 -9.07 6.26 -3.68
CA LEU A 641 -8.94 7.10 -2.49
C LEU A 641 -10.16 6.99 -1.58
N SER A 642 -11.38 6.97 -2.14
CA SER A 642 -12.61 6.73 -1.39
C SER A 642 -12.59 5.35 -0.73
N LEU A 643 -12.13 4.30 -1.43
CA LEU A 643 -11.93 2.98 -0.84
C LEU A 643 -10.97 3.03 0.35
N PHE A 644 -9.82 3.68 0.20
CA PHE A 644 -8.83 3.79 1.27
C PHE A 644 -9.41 4.49 2.50
N LEU A 645 -10.03 5.66 2.31
CA LEU A 645 -10.65 6.42 3.41
C LEU A 645 -11.78 5.64 4.08
N GLN A 646 -12.61 4.94 3.29
CA GLN A 646 -13.69 4.09 3.81
C GLN A 646 -13.15 2.95 4.66
N LYS A 647 -12.09 2.27 4.20
CA LYS A 647 -11.46 1.14 4.92
C LYS A 647 -10.77 1.60 6.21
N ARG A 648 -10.10 2.75 6.18
CA ARG A 648 -9.39 3.31 7.34
C ARG A 648 -10.34 3.86 8.39
N TYR A 649 -11.22 4.77 8.00
CA TYR A 649 -12.02 5.56 8.95
C TYR A 649 -13.39 4.93 9.23
N GLY A 650 -13.77 3.87 8.50
CA GLY A 650 -15.08 3.25 8.66
C GLY A 650 -16.20 4.26 8.44
N LEU A 651 -16.09 5.11 7.41
CA LEU A 651 -17.03 6.21 7.19
C LEU A 651 -18.45 5.62 7.14
N GLY A 652 -19.37 6.16 7.93
CA GLY A 652 -20.76 5.69 8.04
C GLY A 652 -21.62 6.00 6.81
N LEU A 653 -21.04 5.96 5.61
CA LEU A 653 -21.68 6.31 4.35
C LEU A 653 -22.72 5.24 3.97
N THR A 654 -23.83 5.72 3.43
CA THR A 654 -24.99 4.95 2.99
C THR A 654 -25.21 5.08 1.49
N PHE A 655 -25.98 4.16 0.90
CA PHE A 655 -26.23 4.18 -0.56
C PHE A 655 -26.80 5.51 -1.05
N THR A 656 -27.57 6.19 -0.21
CA THR A 656 -28.18 7.47 -0.53
C THR A 656 -27.17 8.61 -0.62
N ASP A 657 -26.03 8.53 0.08
CA ASP A 657 -25.01 9.59 0.08
C ASP A 657 -24.26 9.68 -1.27
N HIS A 658 -24.26 8.59 -2.04
CA HIS A 658 -23.55 8.48 -3.32
C HIS A 658 -24.45 8.63 -4.55
N ALA A 659 -25.77 8.71 -4.35
CA ALA A 659 -26.76 8.78 -5.42
C ALA A 659 -27.57 10.10 -5.35
N PRO A 660 -26.97 11.27 -5.68
CA PRO A 660 -27.64 12.57 -5.58
C PRO A 660 -28.79 12.74 -6.58
N ARG A 661 -28.89 11.84 -7.57
CA ARG A 661 -29.90 11.84 -8.62
C ARG A 661 -30.63 10.50 -8.65
N ALA A 662 -31.94 10.56 -8.53
CA ALA A 662 -32.85 9.44 -8.73
C ALA A 662 -33.82 9.76 -9.88
N ILE A 663 -34.21 8.74 -10.63
CA ILE A 663 -35.20 8.82 -11.70
C ILE A 663 -36.37 7.90 -11.30
N SER A 664 -37.55 8.48 -11.11
CA SER A 664 -38.75 7.70 -10.78
C SER A 664 -39.27 6.99 -12.02
N LEU A 665 -39.42 5.66 -11.92
CA LEU A 665 -39.92 4.80 -12.98
C LEU A 665 -41.11 3.99 -12.47
N PRO A 666 -42.22 3.88 -13.24
CA PRO A 666 -43.30 2.97 -12.89
C PRO A 666 -42.84 1.52 -13.04
N ALA A 667 -43.03 0.73 -11.98
CA ALA A 667 -42.86 -0.72 -12.00
C ALA A 667 -44.22 -1.41 -11.86
N TYR A 668 -44.44 -2.42 -12.68
CA TYR A 668 -45.68 -3.19 -12.76
C TYR A 668 -45.40 -4.62 -12.30
N TYR A 669 -46.10 -5.08 -11.26
CA TYR A 669 -46.06 -6.47 -10.83
C TYR A 669 -47.35 -7.16 -11.25
N VAL A 670 -47.22 -8.24 -12.01
CA VAL A 670 -48.35 -9.02 -12.54
C VAL A 670 -48.50 -10.27 -11.70
N GLY A 671 -49.61 -10.40 -10.97
CA GLY A 671 -49.98 -11.64 -10.28
C GLY A 671 -50.93 -12.50 -11.11
N ALA A 672 -51.38 -13.62 -10.56
CA ALA A 672 -52.33 -14.52 -11.23
C ALA A 672 -53.70 -13.86 -11.51
N SER A 673 -54.10 -12.86 -10.72
CA SER A 673 -55.42 -12.22 -10.81
C SER A 673 -55.45 -10.71 -10.52
N ASN A 674 -54.28 -10.09 -10.29
CA ASN A 674 -54.16 -8.66 -10.00
C ASN A 674 -52.91 -8.07 -10.64
N GLN A 675 -52.94 -6.75 -10.88
CA GLN A 675 -51.78 -5.98 -11.30
C GLN A 675 -51.59 -4.86 -10.27
N THR A 676 -50.38 -4.75 -9.73
CA THR A 676 -50.00 -3.64 -8.86
C THR A 676 -48.98 -2.76 -9.55
N VAL A 677 -49.10 -1.45 -9.36
CA VAL A 677 -48.18 -0.45 -9.89
C VAL A 677 -47.50 0.23 -8.71
N SER A 678 -46.17 0.30 -8.75
CA SER A 678 -45.36 1.04 -7.78
C SER A 678 -44.43 2.00 -8.50
N GLN A 679 -43.92 3.01 -7.79
CA GLN A 679 -42.83 3.84 -8.27
C GLN A 679 -41.52 3.31 -7.71
N ILE A 680 -40.56 3.02 -8.59
CA ILE A 680 -39.20 2.60 -8.24
C ILE A 680 -38.25 3.72 -8.62
N GLU A 681 -37.34 4.04 -7.70
CA GLU A 681 -36.27 4.98 -7.97
C GLU A 681 -35.08 4.26 -8.59
N ALA A 682 -34.81 4.53 -9.86
CA ALA A 682 -33.52 4.22 -10.45
C ALA A 682 -32.51 5.25 -9.93
N ARG A 683 -31.50 4.79 -9.18
CA ARG A 683 -30.54 5.66 -8.49
C ARG A 683 -29.19 5.64 -9.21
N ALA A 684 -28.56 6.81 -9.31
CA ALA A 684 -27.25 6.94 -9.96
C ALA A 684 -26.20 6.05 -9.27
N THR A 685 -25.36 5.41 -10.06
CA THR A 685 -24.28 4.51 -9.60
C THR A 685 -22.92 4.99 -10.09
N HIS A 686 -22.39 4.43 -11.18
CA HIS A 686 -21.06 4.70 -11.72
C HIS A 686 -21.11 4.81 -13.24
N ASP A 687 -20.18 5.54 -13.86
CA ASP A 687 -20.06 5.65 -15.33
C ASP A 687 -21.37 6.10 -16.01
N GLY A 688 -22.08 7.04 -15.37
CA GLY A 688 -23.39 7.56 -15.81
C GLY A 688 -24.56 6.58 -15.71
N CYS A 689 -24.34 5.38 -15.15
CA CYS A 689 -25.39 4.38 -14.97
C CYS A 689 -26.31 4.70 -13.79
N PHE A 690 -27.49 4.09 -13.83
CA PHE A 690 -28.50 4.07 -12.79
C PHE A 690 -28.93 2.62 -12.55
N ALA A 691 -29.15 2.26 -11.30
CA ALA A 691 -29.68 0.94 -10.94
C ALA A 691 -31.11 1.08 -10.39
N ALA A 692 -32.05 0.37 -11.00
CA ALA A 692 -33.39 0.16 -10.49
C ALA A 692 -33.49 -1.26 -9.91
N ARG A 693 -34.01 -1.39 -8.69
CA ARG A 693 -34.13 -2.68 -7.98
C ARG A 693 -35.58 -2.98 -7.67
N LEU A 694 -36.08 -4.10 -8.18
CA LEU A 694 -37.47 -4.50 -8.08
C LEU A 694 -37.58 -5.80 -7.26
N PRO A 695 -38.35 -5.82 -6.15
CA PRO A 695 -38.56 -7.03 -5.37
C PRO A 695 -39.30 -8.11 -6.16
N VAL A 696 -38.79 -9.34 -6.08
CA VAL A 696 -39.47 -10.54 -6.58
C VAL A 696 -40.31 -11.09 -5.43
N GLY A 697 -41.62 -11.02 -5.56
CA GLY A 697 -42.57 -11.49 -4.54
C GLY A 697 -43.16 -12.86 -4.86
N ASP A 698 -43.72 -13.52 -3.83
CA ASP A 698 -44.42 -14.79 -3.98
C ASP A 698 -45.61 -14.66 -4.94
N ASN A 699 -45.73 -15.61 -5.88
CA ASN A 699 -46.82 -15.69 -6.87
C ASN A 699 -46.87 -14.56 -7.93
N GLN A 700 -45.73 -13.94 -8.26
CA GLN A 700 -45.65 -13.04 -9.41
C GLN A 700 -45.53 -13.82 -10.73
N SER A 701 -46.42 -13.52 -11.67
CA SER A 701 -46.45 -14.01 -13.05
C SER A 701 -45.61 -13.15 -14.02
N GLY A 702 -45.03 -12.05 -13.54
CA GLY A 702 -44.12 -11.21 -14.32
C GLY A 702 -43.88 -9.84 -13.68
N ILE A 703 -42.77 -9.20 -14.06
CA ILE A 703 -42.38 -7.86 -13.61
C ILE A 703 -42.08 -7.01 -14.84
N ALA A 704 -42.60 -5.78 -14.90
CA ALA A 704 -42.23 -4.81 -15.93
C ALA A 704 -41.76 -3.48 -15.33
N ILE A 705 -40.85 -2.79 -16.02
CA ILE A 705 -40.47 -1.41 -15.72
C ILE A 705 -40.76 -0.52 -16.94
N GLY A 706 -41.51 0.56 -16.73
CA GLY A 706 -41.83 1.54 -17.77
C GLY A 706 -40.69 2.52 -17.96
N LEU A 707 -39.92 2.35 -19.03
CA LEU A 707 -38.77 3.20 -19.36
C LEU A 707 -39.15 4.36 -20.26
N GLY A 708 -40.13 4.17 -21.15
CA GLY A 708 -40.58 5.18 -22.10
C GLY A 708 -41.17 6.43 -21.45
N SER A 709 -41.65 6.32 -20.22
CA SER A 709 -42.17 7.46 -19.45
C SER A 709 -41.09 8.46 -19.07
N ALA A 710 -39.84 8.00 -18.90
CA ALA A 710 -38.71 8.85 -18.54
C ALA A 710 -37.74 9.09 -19.71
N PHE A 711 -37.64 8.16 -20.65
CA PHE A 711 -36.60 8.17 -21.68
C PHE A 711 -37.17 8.18 -23.11
N GLU A 712 -36.49 8.90 -24.00
CA GLU A 712 -36.59 8.74 -25.45
C GLU A 712 -35.55 7.72 -25.94
N TRP A 713 -34.35 7.75 -25.37
CA TRP A 713 -33.27 6.80 -25.65
C TRP A 713 -32.62 6.34 -24.35
N VAL A 714 -32.42 5.03 -24.22
CA VAL A 714 -31.82 4.42 -23.03
C VAL A 714 -30.93 3.25 -23.43
N GLU A 715 -29.78 3.14 -22.78
CA GLU A 715 -28.95 1.94 -22.83
C GLU A 715 -29.30 1.05 -21.64
N ILE A 716 -29.56 -0.23 -21.88
CA ILE A 716 -29.76 -1.26 -20.87
C ILE A 716 -28.45 -2.04 -20.76
N VAL A 717 -27.70 -1.72 -19.71
CA VAL A 717 -26.36 -2.28 -19.48
C VAL A 717 -26.47 -3.73 -19.00
N SER A 718 -27.41 -4.01 -18.09
CA SER A 718 -27.65 -5.37 -17.61
C SER A 718 -29.01 -5.51 -16.94
N VAL A 719 -29.63 -6.68 -17.09
CA VAL A 719 -30.78 -7.11 -16.28
C VAL A 719 -30.41 -8.40 -15.57
N THR A 720 -30.43 -8.37 -14.25
CA THR A 720 -29.95 -9.49 -13.44
C THR A 720 -30.86 -9.75 -12.24
N ARG A 721 -30.78 -10.96 -11.68
CA ARG A 721 -31.43 -11.35 -10.43
C ARG A 721 -30.37 -11.67 -9.38
N ALA A 722 -30.53 -11.12 -8.18
CA ALA A 722 -29.63 -11.34 -7.04
C ALA A 722 -30.41 -11.41 -5.73
N SER A 723 -29.88 -12.11 -4.73
CA SER A 723 -30.43 -12.13 -3.38
C SER A 723 -30.32 -10.76 -2.72
N VAL A 724 -31.26 -10.43 -1.83
CA VAL A 724 -31.19 -9.22 -1.00
C VAL A 724 -29.94 -9.23 -0.13
N GLU A 725 -29.49 -10.40 0.32
CA GLU A 725 -28.27 -10.55 1.12
C GLU A 725 -27.01 -10.18 0.32
N SER A 726 -26.86 -10.70 -0.91
CA SER A 726 -25.78 -10.30 -1.82
C SER A 726 -25.77 -8.79 -2.09
N LEU A 727 -26.94 -8.15 -2.16
CA LEU A 727 -27.05 -6.70 -2.40
C LEU A 727 -26.73 -5.84 -1.16
N ARG A 728 -26.88 -6.37 0.06
CA ARG A 728 -26.55 -5.67 1.30
C ARG A 728 -25.05 -5.68 1.62
N GLY A 729 -24.29 -6.53 0.93
CA GLY A 729 -22.87 -6.79 1.14
C GLY A 729 -22.65 -7.86 2.22
N GLY A 730 -21.65 -8.73 2.03
CA GLY A 730 -21.41 -9.91 2.87
C GLY A 730 -20.64 -11.00 2.13
N LEU A 731 -20.67 -12.24 2.64
CA LEU A 731 -19.96 -13.38 2.04
C LEU A 731 -20.44 -13.71 0.60
N GLU A 732 -21.69 -13.38 0.28
CA GLU A 732 -22.33 -13.58 -1.04
C GLU A 732 -22.17 -12.37 -1.99
N ASN A 733 -21.39 -11.35 -1.61
CA ASN A 733 -21.26 -10.13 -2.42
C ASN A 733 -20.62 -10.42 -3.80
N ASP A 734 -19.81 -11.48 -3.89
CA ASP A 734 -19.11 -11.93 -5.10
C ASP A 734 -19.90 -12.94 -5.95
N ASP A 735 -21.12 -13.31 -5.55
CA ASP A 735 -21.96 -14.19 -6.34
C ASP A 735 -22.31 -13.55 -7.68
N THR A 736 -22.09 -14.31 -8.75
CA THR A 736 -22.43 -13.85 -10.09
C THR A 736 -23.95 -13.85 -10.19
N PRO A 737 -24.58 -12.69 -10.40
CA PRO A 737 -26.03 -12.64 -10.45
C PRO A 737 -26.52 -13.36 -11.70
N GLU A 738 -27.73 -13.91 -11.63
CA GLU A 738 -28.33 -14.57 -12.78
C GLU A 738 -28.73 -13.53 -13.82
N ARG A 739 -28.24 -13.65 -15.07
CA ARG A 739 -28.67 -12.76 -16.16
C ARG A 739 -30.06 -13.16 -16.63
N LEU A 740 -30.96 -12.18 -16.67
CA LEU A 740 -32.32 -12.35 -17.19
C LEU A 740 -32.40 -11.83 -18.62
N LYS A 741 -33.38 -12.34 -19.38
CA LYS A 741 -33.68 -11.92 -20.75
C LYS A 741 -35.01 -11.18 -20.77
N PRO A 742 -35.01 -9.85 -20.65
CA PRO A 742 -36.25 -9.09 -20.72
C PRO A 742 -36.79 -9.05 -22.15
N ILE A 743 -38.10 -8.89 -22.28
CA ILE A 743 -38.81 -8.61 -23.53
C ILE A 743 -39.05 -7.10 -23.56
N ALA A 744 -38.54 -6.42 -24.58
CA ALA A 744 -38.78 -5.00 -24.79
C ALA A 744 -40.10 -4.81 -25.55
N ASP A 745 -41.07 -4.13 -24.92
CA ASP A 745 -42.36 -3.80 -25.53
C ASP A 745 -42.47 -2.29 -25.73
N GLY A 746 -42.92 -1.86 -26.91
CA GLY A 746 -42.95 -0.44 -27.30
C GLY A 746 -41.55 0.22 -27.41
N MET A 747 -40.49 -0.56 -27.54
CA MET A 747 -39.09 -0.12 -27.62
C MET A 747 -38.38 -0.79 -28.81
N ASN A 748 -37.56 -0.04 -29.55
CA ASN A 748 -36.80 -0.54 -30.70
C ASN A 748 -35.31 -0.59 -30.37
N GLU A 749 -34.68 -1.76 -30.52
CA GLU A 749 -33.24 -1.91 -30.34
C GLU A 749 -32.48 -1.49 -31.61
N HIS A 750 -31.56 -0.53 -31.48
CA HIS A 750 -30.75 -0.02 -32.61
C HIS A 750 -29.30 -0.50 -32.58
N ALA A 751 -28.83 -0.94 -31.42
CA ALA A 751 -27.55 -1.60 -31.18
C ALA A 751 -27.66 -2.42 -29.88
N PRO A 752 -26.76 -3.38 -29.60
CA PRO A 752 -26.84 -4.21 -28.39
C PRO A 752 -27.06 -3.37 -27.13
N GLY A 753 -28.23 -3.55 -26.50
CA GLY A 753 -28.62 -2.83 -25.28
C GLY A 753 -29.08 -1.38 -25.49
N ILE A 754 -28.99 -0.80 -26.69
CA ILE A 754 -29.41 0.59 -26.97
C ILE A 754 -30.81 0.59 -27.56
N TYR A 755 -31.75 1.15 -26.81
CA TYR A 755 -33.17 1.19 -27.17
C TYR A 755 -33.67 2.62 -27.39
N GLU A 756 -34.46 2.78 -28.43
CA GLU A 756 -35.36 3.92 -28.63
C GLU A 756 -36.74 3.60 -28.06
N CYS A 757 -37.20 4.41 -27.11
CA CYS A 757 -38.56 4.33 -26.59
C CYS A 757 -39.52 5.07 -27.53
N ALA A 758 -40.15 4.32 -28.43
CA ALA A 758 -41.01 4.87 -29.49
C ALA A 758 -42.17 5.74 -28.93
N ASN A 759 -42.64 5.45 -27.71
CA ASN A 759 -43.63 6.25 -27.00
C ASN A 759 -43.46 6.15 -25.47
N ALA A 760 -44.30 6.86 -24.72
CA ALA A 760 -44.23 6.92 -23.27
C ALA A 760 -44.62 5.61 -22.55
N ALA A 761 -45.19 4.63 -23.26
CA ALA A 761 -45.61 3.34 -22.71
C ALA A 761 -44.53 2.25 -22.88
N GLY A 762 -43.38 2.56 -23.50
CA GLY A 762 -42.29 1.59 -23.68
C GLY A 762 -41.83 0.99 -22.34
N LEU A 763 -41.72 -0.33 -22.28
CA LEU A 763 -41.41 -1.08 -21.06
C LEU A 763 -40.48 -2.27 -21.33
N LEU A 764 -39.73 -2.67 -20.30
CA LEU A 764 -39.03 -3.95 -20.25
C LEU A 764 -39.83 -4.92 -19.37
N PHE A 765 -40.18 -6.07 -19.90
CA PHE A 765 -40.96 -7.11 -19.22
C PHE A 765 -40.11 -8.36 -18.95
N ILE A 766 -40.23 -8.92 -17.76
CA ILE A 766 -39.57 -10.15 -17.32
C ILE A 766 -40.66 -11.17 -16.99
N SER A 767 -40.59 -12.33 -17.64
CA SER A 767 -41.61 -13.37 -17.60
C SER A 767 -41.47 -14.31 -16.40
N ALA A 768 -42.57 -14.96 -16.00
CA ALA A 768 -42.65 -15.85 -14.85
C ALA A 768 -41.64 -17.01 -14.86
N ASP A 769 -41.32 -17.55 -16.04
CA ASP A 769 -40.37 -18.66 -16.21
C ASP A 769 -38.95 -18.30 -15.78
N GLN A 770 -38.63 -17.01 -15.73
CA GLN A 770 -37.34 -16.47 -15.27
C GLN A 770 -37.37 -16.04 -13.80
N LEU A 771 -38.56 -16.04 -13.17
CA LEU A 771 -38.81 -15.58 -11.80
C LEU A 771 -39.22 -16.72 -10.86
N VAL A 772 -38.74 -17.94 -11.13
CA VAL A 772 -39.03 -19.12 -10.30
C VAL A 772 -38.68 -18.82 -8.83
N PRO A 773 -39.58 -19.05 -7.86
CA PRO A 773 -39.31 -18.79 -6.45
C PRO A 773 -38.06 -19.52 -5.95
N ARG A 774 -37.29 -18.87 -5.09
CA ARG A 774 -36.14 -19.44 -4.37
C ARG A 774 -36.36 -19.28 -2.87
N ASP A 775 -35.60 -20.02 -2.07
CA ASP A 775 -35.64 -19.90 -0.60
C ASP A 775 -35.07 -18.54 -0.10
N SER A 776 -34.47 -17.75 -0.99
CA SER A 776 -33.94 -16.41 -0.72
C SER A 776 -34.88 -15.29 -1.19
N ASP A 777 -34.95 -14.19 -0.42
CA ASP A 777 -35.54 -12.95 -0.88
C ASP A 777 -34.71 -12.38 -2.05
N ASP A 778 -35.31 -12.30 -3.24
CA ASP A 778 -34.61 -11.90 -4.46
C ASP A 778 -35.08 -10.55 -5.00
N MET A 779 -34.18 -9.87 -5.70
CA MET A 779 -34.45 -8.64 -6.43
C MET A 779 -34.01 -8.77 -7.88
N VAL A 780 -34.81 -8.22 -8.80
CA VAL A 780 -34.37 -7.90 -10.15
C VAL A 780 -33.63 -6.56 -10.11
N GLU A 781 -32.39 -6.53 -10.59
CA GLU A 781 -31.58 -5.33 -10.76
C GLU A 781 -31.45 -5.00 -12.26
N ILE A 782 -31.96 -3.83 -12.63
CA ILE A 782 -31.87 -3.27 -13.99
C ILE A 782 -30.89 -2.11 -13.94
N VAL A 783 -29.74 -2.28 -14.60
CA VAL A 783 -28.76 -1.21 -14.78
C VAL A 783 -28.96 -0.60 -16.15
N LEU A 784 -29.14 0.71 -16.17
CA LEU A 784 -29.41 1.49 -17.37
C LEU A 784 -28.58 2.76 -17.41
N ARG A 785 -28.33 3.29 -18.59
CA ARG A 785 -27.71 4.61 -18.80
C ARG A 785 -28.67 5.45 -19.66
N PRO A 786 -29.17 6.59 -19.13
CA PRO A 786 -29.97 7.51 -19.93
C PRO A 786 -29.13 8.09 -21.07
N ILE A 787 -29.59 7.95 -22.32
CA ILE A 787 -28.98 8.60 -23.48
C ILE A 787 -29.73 9.91 -23.78
N ARG A 788 -31.07 9.86 -23.74
CA ARG A 788 -31.93 11.04 -23.90
C ARG A 788 -33.19 10.91 -23.05
N GLU A 789 -33.35 11.84 -22.12
CA GLU A 789 -34.54 11.96 -21.27
C GLU A 789 -35.67 12.70 -21.98
N ARG A 790 -36.91 12.34 -21.65
CA ARG A 790 -38.12 12.96 -22.21
C ARG A 790 -38.46 14.25 -21.42
N ALA A 791 -38.76 15.34 -22.12
CA ALA A 791 -38.87 16.70 -21.54
C ALA A 791 -39.90 16.88 -20.40
N GLN A 792 -40.89 15.99 -20.25
CA GLN A 792 -41.87 16.05 -19.15
C GLN A 792 -41.33 15.49 -17.81
N SER A 793 -40.28 14.67 -17.82
CA SER A 793 -39.62 14.11 -16.62
C SER A 793 -38.88 15.19 -15.80
N SER A 794 -38.31 16.18 -16.49
CA SER A 794 -37.53 17.28 -15.89
C SER A 794 -38.33 18.20 -14.94
N ALA A 795 -39.65 18.30 -15.09
CA ALA A 795 -40.49 19.18 -14.29
C ALA A 795 -40.84 18.62 -12.90
N LEU A 796 -41.02 17.28 -12.78
CA LEU A 796 -41.32 16.60 -11.51
C LEU A 796 -40.11 16.55 -10.57
N THR A 797 -38.90 16.47 -11.14
CA THR A 797 -37.64 16.48 -10.38
C THR A 797 -37.37 17.86 -9.74
N GLN A 798 -37.83 18.96 -10.36
CA GLN A 798 -37.74 20.32 -9.79
C GLN A 798 -38.80 20.60 -8.72
N GLN A 799 -39.97 19.96 -8.77
CA GLN A 799 -41.04 20.13 -7.78
C GLN A 799 -40.74 19.44 -6.45
N SER A 800 -40.06 18.29 -6.47
CA SER A 800 -39.66 17.55 -5.26
C SER A 800 -38.67 18.36 -4.39
N ARG A 801 -37.78 19.16 -5.01
CA ARG A 801 -36.88 20.09 -4.29
C ARG A 801 -37.60 21.24 -3.56
N ARG A 802 -38.86 21.54 -3.89
CA ARG A 802 -39.62 22.62 -3.24
C ARG A 802 -40.42 22.15 -2.02
N VAL A 803 -40.66 20.85 -1.87
CA VAL A 803 -41.48 20.32 -0.77
C VAL A 803 -40.63 19.99 0.46
N GLU A 804 -39.37 19.58 0.29
CA GLU A 804 -38.44 19.33 1.41
C GLU A 804 -37.92 20.61 2.08
N GLY A 805 -38.01 21.77 1.42
CA GLY A 805 -37.62 23.07 2.00
C GLY A 805 -38.64 23.71 2.96
N VAL A 806 -39.79 23.05 3.23
CA VAL A 806 -40.87 23.59 4.08
C VAL A 806 -41.06 22.77 5.37
N ALA A 807 -40.29 21.69 5.55
CA ALA A 807 -40.18 20.96 6.81
C ALA A 807 -38.69 20.88 7.20
N ALA A 808 -38.14 22.02 7.61
CA ALA A 808 -36.80 22.12 8.21
C ALA A 808 -36.84 21.83 9.70
#